data_AF-A0A6C0ELW0-F1
#
_entry.id   AF-A0A6C0ELW0-F1
#
_cell.length_a   1.000
_cell.length_b   1.000
_cell.length_c   1.000
_cell.angle_alpha   90.00
_cell.angle_beta   90.00
_cell.angle_gamma   90.00
#
_symmetry.space_group_name_H-M   'P 1'
#
loop_
_entity.id
_entity.type
_entity.pdbx_description
1 polymer ?
#
loop_
_entity_poly.entity_id
_entity_poly.type
_entity_poly.pdbx_seq_one_letter_code
_entity_poly.pdbx_strand_id
1 'polypeptide(L)'
;MKTVPVAATGSSISFFEDDTLETVRQHIAVVTNSHPDRLFIEVQVQLPEEHYEDPRHWDALFLRMSLDGVRLDLDLFKSYVETLRVGTGVKERVWSREDWNSKPESLKDLYSPGAGFSEWRVFGVPGDKSFCLPLPPKDLNLQSSRIPIGNLQLLFETLYDDVVSFRATEIKEASQLVRRVYFPMFTDTTPNRLTESAVRSLRSNADQLTKLLALDVPEPKHPAILRAKWYVPLVETEFTAPRARFEQIFYGMTLSKKTPYVGFFTSKQEKTRHKFYVVDPSNKVPSVDVPTWKAWTTTTLPQRRLPTLLFYRGTSRTSFDRIAITPRDIQFTIVRGKETKESLDDIRLSLYDWIKTMDAVTPFVEAADLAVTRWELQDLSVLGTYAKEIKEFDMRRFQCIQTIFSSQDDAFRLLRADRLAENFTPLEVQAFQALQDAETPSVETLTTIGMTPDDAEALFTKFANLGDDLDLERVLRGFPTIRFSNKEVILSAITDVERAIKYASILRHVLTSEDSSVEAVCPKRMEAVEATAVVPQVTVYSGEFQVDDDFLADLGLGDEAAPAPPEPVAQPQETKKRVRVTDKSKSTYNYFNKRLQEFDPETFDSTIYPSKCDKNKQVVVLTPEDETRIPPEYNPRNYGRILPEKKQKRDESLIMELDNPAGIAVCPQYWCIKDQIPLRETQLVEGACPVCGGKVRSGKDEDISEFSVIKRDQESVFPGYIRTIKDKRIPCCYKEERSEVLVPKDEKSDDSYILSSAKTPSMRMGFINDKIAASLRIPIKYDASVKKSRLDAGKADFFRVGLGRPSKTLPHFLGDAKTVPDPKDARKNVLLCSFARTWTEMGEGETQLDRIVSGIQNAFTEGRLSVLDEVEYTTSVLGCKVIRVDTASNSVTCGFWSDTAWPRERTIVLIDQDILAHVARTTEKSRGFGKYTYSVNLREAPFPKQVLSTVTSLQAKACASDRPRYTDAINELRSKGHDFQVIMDPFDRIQAVFVPKVVVLPIQPATMESLPGVHVRSGYSDIKSEELPTRQALRSFLDATTHKGFKWVEDLKDSTGRFVESLLASEFRAPFQPEESTPGDPKEVLSTMSRHPEGLLTEGGPNKEDELVADSISYSAEVFEFLLFTLSKDIQKEEHATLREAIATRGKTLYKQLDAWLKKEAHWDATQGPRAFVNKVRTPCGQFQQKDACTTSSLCGWKAGKCKIKVDSSVDRGLVLRRLTKTLTENDKQRALVLDERLSPFFSTVLYMEMPHELITTSV
;
A
#
# COMPACT_ATOMS: atom_id res chain seq x y z
N MET A 1 -0.40 20.93 -39.81
CA MET A 1 0.69 20.35 -40.64
C MET A 1 1.84 21.34 -40.63
N LYS A 2 3.02 20.93 -40.17
CA LYS A 2 4.22 21.76 -40.14
C LYS A 2 5.12 21.39 -41.32
N THR A 3 5.69 22.41 -41.97
CA THR A 3 6.70 22.23 -43.03
C THR A 3 8.02 22.78 -42.53
N VAL A 4 9.03 21.92 -42.43
CA VAL A 4 10.33 22.26 -41.85
C VAL A 4 11.44 21.97 -42.86
N PRO A 5 12.38 22.90 -43.11
CA PRO A 5 13.50 22.67 -44.01
C PRO A 5 14.53 21.69 -43.44
N VAL A 6 15.13 20.88 -44.31
CA VAL A 6 16.29 20.04 -43.99
C VAL A 6 17.55 20.75 -44.48
N ALA A 7 18.35 21.24 -43.54
CA ALA A 7 19.60 21.95 -43.77
C ALA A 7 20.53 21.15 -44.69
N ALA A 8 21.24 21.86 -45.57
CA ALA A 8 22.17 21.32 -46.58
C ALA A 8 21.56 20.49 -47.73
N THR A 9 20.26 20.16 -47.71
CA THR A 9 19.61 19.41 -48.82
C THR A 9 18.77 20.28 -49.76
N GLY A 10 18.34 21.48 -49.32
CA GLY A 10 17.51 22.39 -50.11
C GLY A 10 16.02 21.97 -50.20
N SER A 11 15.64 20.87 -49.55
CA SER A 11 14.30 20.31 -49.49
C SER A 11 13.67 20.51 -48.12
N SER A 12 12.34 20.48 -48.07
CA SER A 12 11.56 20.54 -46.83
C SER A 12 10.74 19.27 -46.65
N ILE A 13 10.49 18.91 -45.40
CA ILE A 13 9.58 17.83 -45.03
C ILE A 13 8.27 18.45 -44.53
N SER A 14 7.15 17.77 -44.78
CA SER A 14 5.85 18.14 -44.22
C SER A 14 5.29 16.96 -43.45
N PHE A 15 4.89 17.21 -42.21
CA PHE A 15 4.37 16.21 -41.27
C PHE A 15 3.36 16.86 -40.31
N PHE A 16 2.67 16.05 -39.52
CA PHE A 16 1.72 16.52 -38.50
C PHE A 16 2.38 16.58 -37.12
N GLU A 17 1.92 17.48 -36.26
CA GLU A 17 2.55 17.70 -34.94
C GLU A 17 2.37 16.52 -33.98
N ASP A 18 1.30 15.75 -34.16
CA ASP A 18 1.03 14.45 -33.52
C ASP A 18 1.56 13.25 -34.32
N ASP A 19 2.46 13.45 -35.29
CA ASP A 19 3.23 12.32 -35.82
C ASP A 19 4.28 11.89 -34.79
N THR A 20 4.48 10.57 -34.67
CA THR A 20 5.57 10.04 -33.86
C THR A 20 6.91 10.46 -34.44
N LEU A 21 7.92 10.61 -33.58
CA LEU A 21 9.27 10.93 -34.02
C LEU A 21 9.81 9.94 -35.05
N GLU A 22 9.42 8.67 -34.98
CA GLU A 22 9.78 7.68 -36.00
C GLU A 22 9.23 8.02 -37.38
N THR A 23 7.96 8.43 -37.47
CA THR A 23 7.34 8.88 -38.73
C THR A 23 8.10 10.09 -39.29
N VAL A 24 8.48 11.04 -38.44
CA VAL A 24 9.27 12.22 -38.85
C VAL A 24 10.66 11.80 -39.37
N ARG A 25 11.35 10.85 -38.72
CA ARG A 25 12.62 10.29 -39.23
C ARG A 25 12.46 9.64 -40.60
N GLN A 26 11.36 8.92 -40.82
CA GLN A 26 11.08 8.30 -42.11
C GLN A 26 10.84 9.36 -43.20
N HIS A 27 10.13 10.46 -42.90
CA HIS A 27 10.01 11.61 -43.82
C HIS A 27 11.36 12.24 -44.15
N ILE A 28 12.25 12.41 -43.16
CA ILE A 28 13.63 12.90 -43.38
C ILE A 28 14.39 11.93 -44.28
N ALA A 29 14.33 10.64 -43.99
CA ALA A 29 15.04 9.59 -44.73
C ALA A 29 14.61 9.50 -46.20
N VAL A 30 13.32 9.72 -46.49
CA VAL A 30 12.80 9.80 -47.86
C VAL A 30 13.41 10.97 -48.63
N VAL A 31 13.59 12.13 -47.97
CA VAL A 31 14.17 13.32 -48.59
C VAL A 31 15.68 13.18 -48.79
N THR A 32 16.38 12.56 -47.85
CA THR A 32 17.83 12.30 -47.94
C THR A 32 18.17 11.06 -48.77
N ASN A 33 17.17 10.30 -49.22
CA ASN A 33 17.32 9.06 -50.01
C ASN A 33 18.21 7.99 -49.33
N SER A 34 18.03 7.81 -48.02
CA SER A 34 18.75 6.85 -47.16
C SER A 34 17.79 6.13 -46.21
N HIS A 35 18.31 5.26 -45.33
CA HIS A 35 17.53 4.62 -44.26
C HIS A 35 17.61 5.46 -42.97
N PRO A 36 16.53 5.64 -42.19
CA PRO A 36 16.54 6.49 -40.99
C PRO A 36 17.61 6.09 -39.96
N ASP A 37 17.93 4.81 -39.85
CA ASP A 37 18.95 4.31 -38.91
C ASP A 37 20.40 4.54 -39.38
N ARG A 38 20.60 4.92 -40.65
CA ARG A 38 21.91 5.32 -41.20
C ARG A 38 22.19 6.82 -41.05
N LEU A 39 21.23 7.57 -40.51
CA LEU A 39 21.27 9.02 -40.39
C LEU A 39 21.41 9.42 -38.92
N PHE A 40 22.35 10.32 -38.66
CA PHE A 40 22.42 11.08 -37.42
C PHE A 40 21.65 12.38 -37.65
N ILE A 41 20.55 12.55 -36.93
CA ILE A 41 19.60 13.65 -37.12
C ILE A 41 19.71 14.60 -35.92
N GLU A 42 19.96 15.88 -36.21
CA GLU A 42 19.88 16.98 -35.27
C GLU A 42 18.70 17.89 -35.64
N VAL A 43 18.12 18.52 -34.63
CA VAL A 43 17.03 19.47 -34.76
C VAL A 43 17.43 20.80 -34.14
N GLN A 44 17.16 21.88 -34.86
CA GLN A 44 17.39 23.24 -34.38
C GLN A 44 16.13 23.73 -33.67
N VAL A 45 16.21 23.85 -32.35
CA VAL A 45 15.11 24.28 -31.49
C VAL A 45 15.27 25.76 -31.16
N GLN A 46 14.18 26.52 -31.19
CA GLN A 46 14.14 27.90 -30.71
C GLN A 46 13.80 27.89 -29.21
N LEU A 47 14.65 28.50 -28.40
CA LEU A 47 14.52 28.53 -26.93
C LEU A 47 14.30 29.97 -26.44
N PRO A 48 13.49 30.15 -25.38
CA PRO A 48 13.29 31.46 -24.77
C PRO A 48 14.56 31.95 -24.07
N GLU A 49 14.66 33.26 -23.86
CA GLU A 49 15.80 33.89 -23.18
C GLU A 49 16.07 33.28 -21.80
N GLU A 50 15.01 33.00 -21.04
CA GLU A 50 15.06 32.51 -19.65
C GLU A 50 15.37 31.01 -19.55
N HIS A 51 15.55 30.28 -20.67
CA HIS A 51 15.65 28.81 -20.64
C HIS A 51 16.77 28.29 -19.73
N TYR A 52 17.94 28.94 -19.77
CA TYR A 52 19.11 28.59 -18.96
C TYR A 52 19.19 29.37 -17.63
N GLU A 53 18.17 30.18 -17.32
CA GLU A 53 18.02 30.70 -15.96
C GLU A 53 17.61 29.59 -14.99
N ASP A 54 16.80 28.62 -15.44
CA ASP A 54 16.47 27.42 -14.67
C ASP A 54 17.75 26.62 -14.35
N PRO A 55 18.08 26.42 -13.05
CA PRO A 55 19.25 25.66 -12.64
C PRO A 55 19.33 24.25 -13.23
N ARG A 56 18.19 23.60 -13.50
CA ARG A 56 18.15 22.26 -14.10
C ARG A 56 18.71 22.27 -15.51
N HIS A 57 18.22 23.16 -16.38
CA HIS A 57 18.68 23.22 -17.77
C HIS A 57 20.14 23.67 -17.82
N TRP A 58 20.56 24.55 -16.91
CA TRP A 58 21.95 25.02 -16.82
C TRP A 58 22.92 23.91 -16.39
N ASP A 59 22.58 23.16 -15.34
CA ASP A 59 23.38 22.02 -14.89
C ASP A 59 23.30 20.84 -15.89
N ALA A 60 22.15 20.65 -16.55
CA ALA A 60 22.02 19.68 -17.63
C ALA A 60 22.94 20.03 -18.82
N LEU A 61 23.04 21.30 -19.20
CA LEU A 61 23.99 21.75 -20.22
C LEU A 61 25.44 21.38 -19.83
N PHE A 62 25.81 21.55 -18.57
CA PHE A 62 27.13 21.10 -18.08
C PHE A 62 27.32 19.59 -18.27
N LEU A 63 26.33 18.78 -17.84
CA LEU A 63 26.38 17.33 -17.97
C LEU A 63 26.41 16.85 -19.43
N ARG A 64 25.79 17.60 -20.35
CA ARG A 64 25.80 17.32 -21.80
C ARG A 64 27.16 17.57 -22.45
N MET A 65 28.06 18.30 -21.77
CA MET A 65 29.41 18.66 -22.24
C MET A 65 30.52 18.06 -21.36
N SER A 66 30.17 17.17 -20.43
CA SER A 66 31.09 16.55 -19.49
C SER A 66 31.04 15.02 -19.59
N LEU A 67 32.16 14.41 -19.98
CA LEU A 67 32.32 12.95 -20.03
C LEU A 67 32.37 12.35 -18.61
N ASP A 68 33.06 13.00 -17.69
CA ASP A 68 33.26 12.53 -16.31
C ASP A 68 32.16 12.99 -15.34
N GLY A 69 31.38 14.01 -15.71
CA GLY A 69 30.36 14.63 -14.85
C GLY A 69 30.90 15.60 -13.77
N VAL A 70 32.22 15.87 -13.78
CA VAL A 70 32.90 16.72 -12.78
C VAL A 70 33.52 17.97 -13.41
N ARG A 71 34.03 17.87 -14.64
CA ARG A 71 34.67 18.97 -15.38
C ARG A 71 34.18 19.00 -16.83
N LEU A 72 34.12 20.19 -17.42
CA LEU A 72 33.83 20.33 -18.84
C LEU A 72 34.99 19.85 -19.71
N ASP A 73 34.67 19.10 -20.75
CA ASP A 73 35.61 18.75 -21.80
C ASP A 73 35.76 19.92 -22.78
N LEU A 74 36.99 20.38 -22.97
CA LEU A 74 37.29 21.57 -23.78
C LEU A 74 36.82 21.40 -25.24
N ASP A 75 37.00 20.21 -25.81
CA ASP A 75 36.61 19.90 -27.18
C ASP A 75 35.09 19.89 -27.37
N LEU A 76 34.33 19.41 -26.38
CA LEU A 76 32.86 19.40 -26.41
C LEU A 76 32.31 20.81 -26.21
N PHE A 77 32.89 21.58 -25.28
CA PHE A 77 32.48 22.97 -25.06
C PHE A 77 32.76 23.85 -26.28
N LYS A 78 33.93 23.66 -26.91
CA LYS A 78 34.27 24.31 -28.17
C LYS A 78 33.26 23.98 -29.27
N SER A 79 32.93 22.69 -29.42
CA SER A 79 31.92 22.26 -30.40
C SER A 79 30.55 22.87 -30.11
N TYR A 80 30.15 22.95 -28.84
CA TYR A 80 28.90 23.59 -28.46
C TYR A 80 28.83 25.07 -28.89
N VAL A 81 29.89 25.85 -28.65
CA VAL A 81 29.92 27.28 -28.98
C VAL A 81 30.11 27.55 -30.49
N GLU A 82 30.84 26.69 -31.20
CA GLU A 82 31.15 26.90 -32.62
C GLU A 82 30.11 26.30 -33.58
N THR A 83 29.50 25.15 -33.24
CA THR A 83 28.64 24.41 -34.18
C THR A 83 27.18 24.27 -33.72
N LEU A 84 26.92 24.12 -32.42
CA LEU A 84 25.57 23.88 -31.89
C LEU A 84 24.83 25.16 -31.49
N ARG A 85 25.56 26.15 -30.92
CA ARG A 85 25.05 27.46 -30.53
C ARG A 85 26.00 28.56 -31.00
N VAL A 86 25.87 28.90 -32.27
CA VAL A 86 26.73 29.87 -32.97
C VAL A 86 26.45 31.30 -32.49
N GLY A 87 27.49 32.14 -32.41
CA GLY A 87 27.35 33.59 -32.25
C GLY A 87 27.33 34.09 -30.79
N THR A 88 27.74 33.28 -29.82
CA THR A 88 27.71 33.65 -28.38
C THR A 88 28.93 34.46 -27.92
N GLY A 89 30.04 34.47 -28.66
CA GLY A 89 31.24 35.24 -28.31
C GLY A 89 32.03 34.75 -27.09
N VAL A 90 31.59 33.69 -26.42
CA VAL A 90 32.23 33.10 -25.23
C VAL A 90 33.46 32.29 -25.62
N LYS A 91 34.55 32.45 -24.85
CA LYS A 91 35.80 31.68 -25.04
C LYS A 91 35.77 30.36 -24.28
N GLU A 92 36.29 29.31 -24.91
CA GLU A 92 36.39 27.99 -24.31
C GLU A 92 37.34 27.96 -23.12
N ARG A 93 36.87 27.43 -21.99
CA ARG A 93 37.65 27.22 -20.77
C ARG A 93 37.15 25.97 -20.04
N VAL A 94 38.03 25.31 -19.30
CA VAL A 94 37.64 24.21 -18.40
C VAL A 94 36.98 24.79 -17.15
N TRP A 95 35.73 24.40 -16.93
CA TRP A 95 34.96 24.76 -15.73
C TRP A 95 34.71 23.52 -14.87
N SER A 96 34.75 23.68 -13.55
CA SER A 96 34.19 22.68 -12.62
C SER A 96 32.68 22.85 -12.51
N ARG A 97 31.97 21.82 -12.04
CA ARG A 97 30.51 21.90 -11.87
C ARG A 97 30.07 22.99 -10.89
N GLU A 98 30.83 23.17 -9.80
CA GLU A 98 30.57 24.21 -8.80
C GLU A 98 30.78 25.61 -9.39
N ASP A 99 31.89 25.80 -10.11
CA ASP A 99 32.17 27.08 -10.78
C ASP A 99 31.13 27.38 -11.86
N TRP A 100 30.67 26.37 -12.61
CA TRP A 100 29.63 26.53 -13.63
C TRP A 100 28.30 26.95 -13.02
N ASN A 101 27.89 26.29 -11.94
CA ASN A 101 26.62 26.59 -11.24
C ASN A 101 26.67 27.89 -10.44
N SER A 102 27.87 28.44 -10.18
CA SER A 102 28.02 29.80 -9.64
C SER A 102 27.64 30.92 -10.64
N LYS A 103 27.31 30.57 -11.89
CA LYS A 103 26.92 31.48 -12.99
C LYS A 103 27.92 32.66 -13.15
N PRO A 104 29.19 32.38 -13.49
CA PRO A 104 30.21 33.41 -13.61
C PRO A 104 29.89 34.39 -14.73
N GLU A 105 30.30 35.65 -14.57
CA GLU A 105 29.97 36.75 -15.49
C GLU A 105 30.47 36.50 -16.93
N SER A 106 31.54 35.71 -17.10
CA SER A 106 32.05 35.30 -18.41
C SER A 106 31.10 34.40 -19.21
N LEU A 107 30.10 33.80 -18.58
CA LEU A 107 29.10 32.93 -19.20
C LEU A 107 27.72 33.61 -19.31
N LYS A 108 27.62 34.91 -19.00
CA LYS A 108 26.36 35.67 -19.02
C LYS A 108 25.65 35.59 -20.37
N ASP A 109 26.40 35.68 -21.46
CA ASP A 109 25.84 35.58 -22.82
C ASP A 109 25.31 34.17 -23.15
N LEU A 110 25.64 33.15 -22.34
CA LEU A 110 25.09 31.80 -22.47
C LEU A 110 23.81 31.61 -21.65
N TYR A 111 23.78 32.04 -20.38
CA TYR A 111 22.61 31.82 -19.52
C TYR A 111 21.55 32.92 -19.59
N SER A 112 21.93 34.16 -19.94
CA SER A 112 21.02 35.32 -20.06
C SER A 112 21.37 36.15 -21.31
N PRO A 113 21.05 35.67 -22.53
CA PRO A 113 21.47 36.29 -23.80
C PRO A 113 20.71 37.57 -24.21
N GLY A 114 19.68 38.01 -23.49
CA GLY A 114 18.91 39.22 -23.83
C GLY A 114 17.82 39.02 -24.91
N ALA A 115 17.77 37.85 -25.55
CA ALA A 115 16.78 37.47 -26.55
C ALA A 115 16.68 35.94 -26.69
N GLY A 116 15.59 35.44 -27.28
CA GLY A 116 15.47 34.02 -27.63
C GLY A 116 16.56 33.56 -28.62
N PHE A 117 17.07 32.35 -28.45
CA PHE A 117 18.20 31.81 -29.22
C PHE A 117 17.89 30.43 -29.79
N SER A 118 18.61 30.04 -30.86
CA SER A 118 18.46 28.72 -31.48
C SER A 118 19.60 27.79 -31.09
N GLU A 119 19.31 26.52 -30.81
CA GLU A 119 20.30 25.50 -30.44
C GLU A 119 20.05 24.18 -31.18
N TRP A 120 21.12 23.55 -31.67
CA TRP A 120 21.05 22.20 -32.25
C TRP A 120 21.05 21.14 -31.15
N ARG A 121 20.07 20.23 -31.20
CA ARG A 121 19.90 19.10 -30.28
C ARG A 121 19.77 17.79 -31.05
N VAL A 122 20.13 16.67 -30.43
CA VAL A 122 19.96 15.34 -31.02
C VAL A 122 18.46 15.05 -31.12
N PHE A 123 18.01 14.63 -32.31
CA PHE A 123 16.59 14.41 -32.57
C PHE A 123 16.04 13.21 -31.78
N GLY A 124 14.87 13.39 -31.19
CA GLY A 124 14.16 12.42 -30.37
C GLY A 124 14.71 12.20 -28.96
N VAL A 125 15.72 12.98 -28.55
CA VAL A 125 16.31 12.91 -27.21
C VAL A 125 15.84 14.10 -26.39
N PRO A 126 15.33 13.90 -25.14
CA PRO A 126 15.01 15.01 -24.25
C PRO A 126 16.19 15.98 -24.09
N GLY A 127 15.92 17.28 -23.98
CA GLY A 127 16.94 18.32 -23.90
C GLY A 127 18.06 18.01 -22.90
N ASP A 128 17.69 17.56 -21.70
CA ASP A 128 18.62 17.27 -20.61
C ASP A 128 19.59 16.10 -20.90
N LYS A 129 19.18 15.18 -21.79
CA LYS A 129 19.94 13.97 -22.16
C LYS A 129 20.61 14.11 -23.53
N SER A 130 20.36 15.19 -24.25
CA SER A 130 20.89 15.43 -25.60
C SER A 130 22.36 15.87 -25.53
N PHE A 131 23.28 14.90 -25.50
CA PHE A 131 24.72 15.18 -25.43
C PHE A 131 25.21 16.10 -26.55
N CYS A 132 26.14 17.01 -26.26
CA CYS A 132 26.69 17.95 -27.23
C CYS A 132 27.74 17.27 -28.11
N LEU A 133 27.28 16.53 -29.12
CA LEU A 133 28.15 15.74 -29.98
C LEU A 133 28.87 16.62 -31.03
N PRO A 134 30.19 16.49 -31.20
CA PRO A 134 30.94 17.25 -32.20
C PRO A 134 30.62 16.82 -33.63
N LEU A 135 30.61 17.79 -34.53
CA LEU A 135 30.56 17.57 -35.97
C LEU A 135 31.83 18.15 -36.62
N PRO A 136 32.55 17.39 -37.48
CA PRO A 136 32.27 16.02 -37.93
C PRO A 136 32.40 14.96 -36.80
N PRO A 137 31.76 13.78 -36.93
CA PRO A 137 31.75 12.76 -35.88
C PRO A 137 33.17 12.34 -35.45
N LYS A 138 33.39 12.32 -34.13
CA LYS A 138 34.66 11.92 -33.49
C LYS A 138 34.46 10.75 -32.54
N ASP A 139 35.54 10.01 -32.28
CA ASP A 139 35.56 8.96 -31.26
C ASP A 139 35.37 9.55 -29.86
N LEU A 140 34.25 9.21 -29.23
CA LEU A 140 33.91 9.60 -27.86
C LEU A 140 33.68 8.35 -27.01
N ASN A 141 34.31 8.31 -25.84
CA ASN A 141 34.14 7.21 -24.89
C ASN A 141 32.99 7.49 -23.91
N LEU A 142 31.75 7.31 -24.36
CA LEU A 142 30.56 7.45 -23.53
C LEU A 142 30.18 6.13 -22.84
N GLN A 143 29.77 6.21 -21.58
CA GLN A 143 29.12 5.10 -20.90
C GLN A 143 27.80 4.73 -21.61
N SER A 144 27.43 3.45 -21.63
CA SER A 144 26.22 2.98 -22.33
C SER A 144 24.94 3.71 -21.89
N SER A 145 24.84 4.11 -20.63
CA SER A 145 23.69 4.83 -20.07
C SER A 145 23.59 6.29 -20.51
N ARG A 146 24.68 6.87 -21.01
CA ARG A 146 24.77 8.28 -21.45
C ARG A 146 24.70 8.42 -22.98
N ILE A 147 24.60 7.31 -23.72
CA ILE A 147 24.42 7.37 -25.17
C ILE A 147 23.05 7.99 -25.46
N PRO A 148 22.98 9.08 -26.25
CA PRO A 148 21.74 9.78 -26.54
C PRO A 148 20.90 8.95 -27.53
N ILE A 149 20.16 7.96 -27.01
CA ILE A 149 19.21 7.16 -27.79
C ILE A 149 17.84 7.85 -27.71
N GLY A 150 17.28 8.22 -28.87
CA GLY A 150 16.00 8.90 -28.94
C GLY A 150 14.81 7.98 -28.64
N ASN A 151 13.77 8.52 -27.99
CA ASN A 151 12.50 7.81 -27.82
C ASN A 151 11.60 8.05 -29.04
N LEU A 152 11.67 7.12 -29.99
CA LEU A 152 11.03 7.23 -31.30
C LEU A 152 9.50 7.19 -31.26
N GLN A 153 8.90 6.76 -30.14
CA GLN A 153 7.45 6.59 -29.97
C GLN A 153 6.75 7.82 -29.36
N LEU A 154 7.50 8.84 -28.92
CA LEU A 154 6.89 10.10 -28.50
C LEU A 154 6.36 10.87 -29.71
N LEU A 155 5.33 11.68 -29.48
CA LEU A 155 4.87 12.63 -30.47
C LEU A 155 5.89 13.75 -30.64
N PHE A 156 5.93 14.32 -31.83
CA PHE A 156 6.85 15.42 -32.14
C PHE A 156 6.60 16.63 -31.22
N GLU A 157 5.35 17.01 -31.02
CA GLU A 157 4.97 18.14 -30.17
C GLU A 157 5.35 17.99 -28.70
N THR A 158 5.44 16.76 -28.20
CA THR A 158 5.76 16.49 -26.78
C THR A 158 7.19 16.85 -26.44
N LEU A 159 8.09 16.81 -27.42
CA LEU A 159 9.50 17.16 -27.25
C LEU A 159 9.86 18.51 -27.87
N TYR A 160 9.09 18.97 -28.86
CA TYR A 160 9.46 20.12 -29.68
C TYR A 160 8.25 21.04 -29.94
N ASP A 161 8.29 22.23 -29.35
CA ASP A 161 7.31 23.30 -29.62
C ASP A 161 7.67 24.04 -30.93
N ASP A 162 8.83 24.70 -30.94
CA ASP A 162 9.30 25.56 -32.04
C ASP A 162 10.61 25.03 -32.66
N VAL A 163 10.49 24.52 -33.89
CA VAL A 163 11.62 23.97 -34.66
C VAL A 163 11.88 24.80 -35.92
N VAL A 164 13.15 25.17 -36.10
CA VAL A 164 13.60 25.99 -37.23
C VAL A 164 14.01 25.12 -38.41
N SER A 165 14.84 24.10 -38.18
CA SER A 165 15.35 23.22 -39.24
C SER A 165 15.86 21.88 -38.71
N PHE A 166 15.97 20.89 -39.61
CA PHE A 166 16.63 19.60 -39.33
C PHE A 166 17.98 19.52 -40.02
N ARG A 167 18.93 18.76 -39.46
CA ARG A 167 20.21 18.44 -40.08
C ARG A 167 20.39 16.93 -40.04
N ALA A 168 20.57 16.30 -41.20
CA ALA A 168 20.79 14.87 -41.30
C ALA A 168 22.19 14.58 -41.85
N THR A 169 22.98 13.81 -41.11
CA THR A 169 24.33 13.39 -41.49
C THR A 169 24.35 11.89 -41.71
N GLU A 170 24.69 11.45 -42.91
CA GLU A 170 24.78 10.01 -43.23
C GLU A 170 26.10 9.40 -42.74
N ILE A 171 26.02 8.14 -42.30
CA ILE A 171 27.19 7.37 -41.87
C ILE A 171 28.15 7.12 -43.05
N LYS A 172 29.42 7.52 -42.87
CA LYS A 172 30.56 7.15 -43.75
C LYS A 172 31.39 6.06 -43.07
N GLU A 173 32.47 5.59 -43.70
CA GLU A 173 33.42 4.67 -43.05
C GLU A 173 33.87 5.23 -41.69
N ALA A 174 33.37 4.62 -40.61
CA ALA A 174 33.48 5.12 -39.25
C ALA A 174 33.87 3.99 -38.30
N SER A 175 34.61 4.35 -37.25
CA SER A 175 35.01 3.47 -36.15
C SER A 175 33.81 2.85 -35.43
N GLN A 176 34.05 1.78 -34.65
CA GLN A 176 33.02 1.16 -33.82
C GLN A 176 32.44 2.12 -32.76
N LEU A 177 33.25 3.07 -32.25
CA LEU A 177 32.79 4.04 -31.26
C LEU A 177 31.87 5.09 -31.88
N VAL A 178 32.20 5.60 -33.08
CA VAL A 178 31.33 6.54 -33.81
C VAL A 178 30.00 5.86 -34.16
N ARG A 179 30.03 4.60 -34.64
CA ARG A 179 28.81 3.81 -34.88
C ARG A 179 27.94 3.74 -33.63
N ARG A 180 28.55 3.38 -32.48
CA ARG A 180 27.83 3.22 -31.21
C ARG A 180 27.23 4.52 -30.66
N VAL A 181 27.91 5.65 -30.81
CA VAL A 181 27.49 6.93 -30.20
C VAL A 181 26.53 7.72 -31.10
N TYR A 182 26.84 7.82 -32.40
CA TYR A 182 26.06 8.66 -33.33
C TYR A 182 24.97 7.86 -34.05
N PHE A 183 25.17 6.56 -34.25
CA PHE A 183 24.26 5.69 -35.02
C PHE A 183 23.86 4.45 -34.21
N PRO A 184 23.28 4.60 -32.99
CA PRO A 184 23.03 3.48 -32.08
C PRO A 184 22.06 2.42 -32.65
N MET A 185 21.20 2.80 -33.60
CA MET A 185 20.23 1.90 -34.25
C MET A 185 20.80 1.22 -35.51
N PHE A 186 22.00 1.59 -35.97
CA PHE A 186 22.59 1.03 -37.18
C PHE A 186 23.16 -0.37 -36.93
N THR A 187 22.65 -1.35 -37.69
CA THR A 187 23.19 -2.71 -37.76
C THR A 187 23.73 -3.01 -39.15
N ASP A 188 24.63 -4.00 -39.27
CA ASP A 188 25.14 -4.43 -40.58
C ASP A 188 24.03 -5.00 -41.50
N THR A 189 22.88 -5.37 -40.94
CA THR A 189 21.67 -5.81 -41.67
C THR A 189 20.74 -4.67 -42.09
N THR A 190 21.02 -3.42 -41.68
CA THR A 190 20.17 -2.27 -41.99
C THR A 190 20.23 -1.96 -43.49
N PRO A 191 19.09 -1.90 -44.22
CA PRO A 191 19.09 -1.64 -45.65
C PRO A 191 19.60 -0.24 -45.99
N ASN A 192 20.05 -0.02 -47.23
CA ASN A 192 20.57 1.28 -47.68
C ASN A 192 19.48 2.36 -47.76
N ARG A 193 18.24 1.97 -48.06
CA ARG A 193 17.08 2.85 -48.27
C ARG A 193 15.82 2.18 -47.73
N LEU A 194 14.81 2.99 -47.42
CA LEU A 194 13.46 2.49 -47.15
C LEU A 194 12.90 1.75 -48.38
N THR A 195 12.11 0.71 -48.15
CA THR A 195 11.43 -0.04 -49.21
C THR A 195 10.40 0.84 -49.92
N GLU A 196 10.19 0.63 -51.22
CA GLU A 196 9.21 1.42 -51.99
C GLU A 196 7.78 1.25 -51.45
N SER A 197 7.46 0.09 -50.87
CA SER A 197 6.18 -0.17 -50.19
C SER A 197 6.00 0.70 -48.95
N ALA A 198 7.03 0.82 -48.10
CA ALA A 198 6.99 1.67 -46.91
C ALA A 198 6.84 3.14 -47.28
N VAL A 199 7.56 3.62 -48.30
CA VAL A 199 7.45 5.01 -48.80
C VAL A 199 6.04 5.29 -49.34
N ARG A 200 5.45 4.34 -50.07
CA ARG A 200 4.07 4.46 -50.59
C ARG A 200 3.04 4.48 -49.45
N SER A 201 3.20 3.60 -48.46
CA SER A 201 2.31 3.54 -47.29
C SER A 201 2.35 4.85 -46.49
N LEU A 202 3.55 5.38 -46.22
CA LEU A 202 3.74 6.63 -45.50
C LEU A 202 3.10 7.83 -46.21
N ARG A 203 3.25 7.94 -47.53
CA ARG A 203 2.57 8.98 -48.34
C ARG A 203 1.05 8.79 -48.33
N SER A 204 0.57 7.57 -48.54
CA SER A 204 -0.86 7.26 -48.55
C SER A 204 -1.52 7.61 -47.21
N ASN A 205 -0.87 7.29 -46.10
CA ASN A 205 -1.37 7.59 -44.75
C ASN A 205 -1.44 9.10 -44.49
N ALA A 206 -0.40 9.84 -44.90
CA ALA A 206 -0.38 11.30 -44.78
C ALA A 206 -1.47 11.97 -45.64
N ASP A 207 -1.66 11.50 -46.89
CA ASP A 207 -2.69 12.01 -47.79
C ASP A 207 -4.10 11.69 -47.27
N GLN A 208 -4.31 10.49 -46.73
CA GLN A 208 -5.57 10.06 -46.14
C GLN A 208 -5.92 10.88 -44.90
N LEU A 209 -4.96 11.10 -43.99
CA LEU A 209 -5.16 11.96 -42.83
C LEU A 209 -5.46 13.41 -43.25
N THR A 210 -4.77 13.93 -44.27
CA THR A 210 -5.04 15.27 -44.82
C THR A 210 -6.49 15.38 -45.31
N LYS A 211 -6.98 14.37 -46.02
CA LYS A 211 -8.38 14.31 -46.49
C LYS A 211 -9.38 14.21 -45.34
N LEU A 212 -9.08 13.43 -44.30
CA LEU A 212 -9.93 13.28 -43.12
C LEU A 212 -10.02 14.59 -42.30
N LEU A 213 -8.91 15.29 -42.13
CA LEU A 213 -8.86 16.56 -41.39
C LEU A 213 -9.51 17.73 -42.16
N ALA A 214 -9.72 17.58 -43.47
CA ALA A 214 -10.38 18.56 -44.33
C ALA A 214 -11.91 18.38 -44.42
N LEU A 215 -12.47 17.32 -43.81
CA LEU A 215 -13.91 17.13 -43.72
C LEU A 215 -14.54 18.23 -42.85
N ASP A 216 -15.73 18.69 -43.23
CA ASP A 216 -16.52 19.63 -42.43
C ASP A 216 -17.31 18.84 -41.37
N VAL A 217 -16.90 18.98 -40.11
CA VAL A 217 -17.33 18.10 -39.02
C VAL A 217 -18.07 18.93 -37.96
N PRO A 218 -19.22 18.45 -37.44
CA PRO A 218 -19.96 19.17 -36.41
C PRO A 218 -19.18 19.22 -35.08
N GLU A 219 -18.96 20.41 -34.56
CA GLU A 219 -18.29 20.63 -33.28
C GLU A 219 -19.25 20.54 -32.08
N PRO A 220 -18.77 20.10 -30.89
CA PRO A 220 -19.59 20.09 -29.68
C PRO A 220 -19.87 21.50 -29.15
N LYS A 221 -21.05 21.68 -28.50
CA LYS A 221 -21.39 22.85 -27.69
C LYS A 221 -20.49 22.85 -26.45
N HIS A 222 -19.45 23.68 -26.45
CA HIS A 222 -18.44 23.90 -25.41
C HIS A 222 -17.97 22.67 -24.61
N PRO A 223 -16.68 22.28 -24.71
CA PRO A 223 -16.16 21.18 -23.90
C PRO A 223 -16.16 21.54 -22.40
N ALA A 224 -16.79 20.70 -21.59
CA ALA A 224 -16.73 20.80 -20.13
C ALA A 224 -15.56 19.96 -19.61
N ILE A 225 -14.67 20.56 -18.82
CA ILE A 225 -13.55 19.86 -18.19
C ILE A 225 -14.09 19.09 -16.99
N LEU A 226 -13.99 17.76 -17.02
CA LEU A 226 -14.43 16.89 -15.92
C LEU A 226 -13.32 16.69 -14.90
N ARG A 227 -12.08 16.54 -15.37
CA ARG A 227 -10.91 16.31 -14.52
C ARG A 227 -9.66 16.85 -15.18
N ALA A 228 -8.81 17.53 -14.42
CA ALA A 228 -7.47 17.90 -14.85
C ALA A 228 -6.46 17.68 -13.73
N LYS A 229 -5.23 17.35 -14.11
CA LYS A 229 -4.13 17.12 -13.17
C LYS A 229 -2.87 17.82 -13.64
N TRP A 230 -2.36 18.73 -12.83
CA TRP A 230 -1.06 19.36 -13.03
C TRP A 230 -0.02 18.81 -12.06
N TYR A 231 1.21 18.73 -12.54
CA TYR A 231 2.40 18.33 -11.83
C TYR A 231 3.40 19.47 -11.79
N VAL A 232 3.88 19.79 -10.60
CA VAL A 232 4.85 20.86 -10.35
C VAL A 232 6.01 20.28 -9.55
N PRO A 233 7.17 20.06 -10.18
CA PRO A 233 8.31 19.44 -9.50
C PRO A 233 9.14 20.49 -8.73
N LEU A 234 9.46 20.20 -7.47
CA LEU A 234 10.26 21.08 -6.61
C LEU A 234 11.76 20.95 -6.93
N VAL A 235 12.45 22.06 -7.25
CA VAL A 235 13.89 22.09 -7.56
C VAL A 235 14.67 22.75 -6.47
N GLU A 236 14.29 23.99 -6.20
CA GLU A 236 15.01 24.87 -5.30
C GLU A 236 14.61 24.55 -3.86
N THR A 237 13.39 24.07 -3.69
CA THR A 237 12.84 23.66 -2.40
C THR A 237 13.33 22.27 -1.98
N GLU A 238 14.16 22.21 -0.93
CA GLU A 238 14.56 20.95 -0.29
C GLU A 238 14.00 20.82 1.14
N PHE A 239 13.18 19.78 1.38
CA PHE A 239 12.66 19.48 2.72
C PHE A 239 13.63 18.61 3.54
N THR A 240 14.32 19.23 4.50
CA THR A 240 15.13 18.50 5.49
C THR A 240 14.24 17.74 6.48
N ALA A 241 14.40 16.41 6.58
CA ALA A 241 13.53 15.52 7.40
C ALA A 241 12.01 15.67 7.11
N PRO A 242 11.55 15.21 5.93
CA PRO A 242 10.20 15.52 5.42
C PRO A 242 9.04 15.14 6.35
N ARG A 243 9.17 14.05 7.11
CA ARG A 243 8.12 13.63 8.07
C ARG A 243 7.90 14.67 9.17
N ALA A 244 8.97 15.14 9.79
CA ALA A 244 8.88 16.13 10.86
C ALA A 244 8.43 17.49 10.33
N ARG A 245 8.92 17.89 9.14
CA ARG A 245 8.50 19.14 8.49
C ARG A 245 7.04 19.12 8.08
N PHE A 246 6.57 18.04 7.48
CA PHE A 246 5.18 17.95 7.06
C PHE A 246 4.23 17.86 8.27
N GLU A 247 4.68 17.25 9.36
CA GLU A 247 3.95 17.30 10.63
C GLU A 247 3.89 18.73 11.21
N GLN A 248 4.99 19.49 11.15
CA GLN A 248 5.00 20.91 11.54
C GLN A 248 4.05 21.74 10.67
N ILE A 249 4.06 21.54 9.35
CA ILE A 249 3.17 22.24 8.41
C ILE A 249 1.71 21.85 8.67
N PHE A 250 1.41 20.57 8.87
CA PHE A 250 0.05 20.09 9.18
C PHE A 250 -0.55 20.77 10.40
N TYR A 251 0.20 20.85 11.50
CA TYR A 251 -0.28 21.52 12.71
C TYR A 251 -0.26 23.05 12.59
N GLY A 252 0.72 23.61 11.87
CA GLY A 252 0.88 25.05 11.67
C GLY A 252 -0.11 25.68 10.69
N MET A 253 -0.68 24.89 9.78
CA MET A 253 -1.60 25.37 8.74
C MET A 253 -2.88 25.95 9.32
N THR A 254 -3.22 27.20 8.99
CA THR A 254 -4.51 27.77 9.38
C THR A 254 -5.61 27.33 8.41
N LEU A 255 -6.73 26.84 8.95
CA LEU A 255 -7.88 26.44 8.15
C LEU A 255 -8.93 27.56 8.07
N SER A 256 -9.60 27.64 6.92
CA SER A 256 -10.64 28.64 6.63
C SER A 256 -11.72 28.04 5.75
N LYS A 257 -12.80 28.78 5.48
CA LYS A 257 -13.80 28.34 4.47
C LYS A 257 -13.20 28.08 3.09
N LYS A 258 -12.10 28.77 2.73
CA LYS A 258 -11.40 28.60 1.44
C LYS A 258 -10.50 27.36 1.42
N THR A 259 -9.90 27.03 2.57
CA THR A 259 -9.07 25.83 2.76
C THR A 259 -9.63 25.05 3.95
N PRO A 260 -10.73 24.30 3.73
CA PRO A 260 -11.50 23.74 4.83
C PRO A 260 -10.90 22.45 5.41
N TYR A 261 -9.91 21.84 4.75
CA TYR A 261 -9.33 20.58 5.19
C TYR A 261 -7.84 20.47 4.84
N VAL A 262 -7.07 19.91 5.78
CA VAL A 262 -5.72 19.37 5.53
C VAL A 262 -5.60 17.97 6.12
N GLY A 263 -4.94 17.06 5.39
CA GLY A 263 -4.66 15.70 5.80
C GLY A 263 -3.17 15.39 5.72
N PHE A 264 -2.63 14.72 6.73
CA PHE A 264 -1.26 14.22 6.71
C PHE A 264 -1.28 12.71 6.49
N PHE A 265 -0.92 12.31 5.27
CA PHE A 265 -0.86 10.92 4.82
C PHE A 265 0.59 10.43 4.80
N THR A 266 0.87 9.28 5.39
CA THR A 266 2.21 8.66 5.41
C THR A 266 2.23 7.35 4.64
N SER A 267 1.27 6.46 4.91
CA SER A 267 1.07 5.21 4.19
C SER A 267 -0.35 4.68 4.37
N LYS A 268 -0.80 3.77 3.50
CA LYS A 268 -2.08 3.05 3.66
C LYS A 268 -2.14 2.17 4.91
N GLN A 269 -1.00 1.83 5.50
CA GLN A 269 -0.91 0.99 6.71
C GLN A 269 -0.98 1.82 8.00
N GLU A 270 -0.71 3.13 7.92
CA GLU A 270 -0.72 4.05 9.05
C GLU A 270 -2.00 4.88 9.04
N LYS A 271 -2.49 5.28 10.23
CA LYS A 271 -3.66 6.16 10.33
C LYS A 271 -3.31 7.54 9.78
N THR A 272 -4.11 8.01 8.82
CA THR A 272 -4.01 9.39 8.31
C THR A 272 -4.53 10.34 9.37
N ARG A 273 -3.85 11.48 9.55
CA ARG A 273 -4.32 12.54 10.46
C ARG A 273 -5.09 13.58 9.65
N HIS A 274 -6.21 14.02 10.19
CA HIS A 274 -7.16 14.89 9.53
C HIS A 274 -7.36 16.15 10.37
N LYS A 275 -7.41 17.31 9.71
CA LYS A 275 -7.72 18.60 10.33
C LYS A 275 -8.78 19.29 9.50
N PHE A 276 -9.93 19.59 10.10
CA PHE A 276 -11.09 20.21 9.45
C PHE A 276 -11.35 21.62 9.98
N TYR A 277 -11.82 22.52 9.12
CA TYR A 277 -12.34 23.83 9.51
C TYR A 277 -13.76 23.70 10.06
N VAL A 278 -14.03 24.34 11.18
CA VAL A 278 -15.31 24.37 11.89
C VAL A 278 -15.83 25.80 11.92
N VAL A 279 -17.07 26.00 11.47
CA VAL A 279 -17.72 27.33 11.49
C VAL A 279 -18.11 27.73 12.91
N ASP A 280 -18.73 26.82 13.65
CA ASP A 280 -19.17 27.02 15.03
C ASP A 280 -18.26 26.25 16.02
N PRO A 281 -17.38 26.96 16.76
CA PRO A 281 -16.46 26.35 17.72
C PRO A 281 -17.12 25.50 18.79
N SER A 282 -18.40 25.75 19.11
CA SER A 282 -19.11 25.05 20.18
C SER A 282 -19.57 23.65 19.79
N ASN A 283 -20.04 23.49 18.55
CA ASN A 283 -20.57 22.21 18.06
C ASN A 283 -19.50 21.32 17.40
N LYS A 284 -18.34 21.89 17.03
CA LYS A 284 -17.21 21.17 16.40
C LYS A 284 -17.59 20.37 15.16
N VAL A 285 -18.64 20.79 14.44
CA VAL A 285 -19.07 20.17 13.18
C VAL A 285 -18.19 20.71 12.04
N PRO A 286 -17.53 19.84 11.26
CA PRO A 286 -16.78 20.25 10.07
C PRO A 286 -17.64 21.06 9.10
N SER A 287 -17.05 22.10 8.51
CA SER A 287 -17.69 22.89 7.44
C SER A 287 -17.93 22.10 6.16
N VAL A 288 -17.13 21.05 5.94
CA VAL A 288 -17.29 20.09 4.83
C VAL A 288 -17.99 18.85 5.36
N ASP A 289 -19.04 18.43 4.66
CA ASP A 289 -19.76 17.22 4.99
C ASP A 289 -18.86 15.98 4.90
N VAL A 290 -18.86 15.16 5.97
CA VAL A 290 -17.93 14.04 6.14
C VAL A 290 -18.12 12.94 5.07
N PRO A 291 -19.34 12.47 4.75
CA PRO A 291 -19.60 11.58 3.62
C PRO A 291 -19.07 12.13 2.29
N THR A 292 -19.24 13.43 2.05
CA THR A 292 -18.77 14.10 0.83
C THR A 292 -17.25 14.09 0.74
N TRP A 293 -16.56 14.46 1.82
CA TRP A 293 -15.11 14.36 1.92
C TRP A 293 -14.59 12.91 1.80
N LYS A 294 -15.32 11.93 2.32
CA LYS A 294 -14.95 10.51 2.24
C LYS A 294 -14.98 10.00 0.80
N ALA A 295 -15.91 10.48 -0.01
CA ALA A 295 -15.95 10.19 -1.45
C ALA A 295 -14.69 10.73 -2.16
N TRP A 296 -14.29 11.98 -1.88
CA TRP A 296 -13.10 12.60 -2.45
C TRP A 296 -11.81 11.88 -2.07
N THR A 297 -11.68 11.50 -0.81
CA THR A 297 -10.47 10.83 -0.31
C THR A 297 -10.36 9.38 -0.79
N THR A 298 -11.47 8.66 -0.93
CA THR A 298 -11.47 7.28 -1.44
C THR A 298 -11.01 7.22 -2.90
N THR A 299 -11.44 8.17 -3.73
CA THR A 299 -11.08 8.24 -5.15
C THR A 299 -9.65 8.73 -5.42
N THR A 300 -9.11 9.60 -4.54
CA THR A 300 -7.84 10.29 -4.81
C THR A 300 -6.71 10.01 -3.82
N LEU A 301 -6.85 9.01 -2.94
CA LEU A 301 -5.81 8.66 -1.96
C LEU A 301 -4.48 8.29 -2.66
N PRO A 302 -3.33 8.79 -2.19
CA PRO A 302 -2.04 8.38 -2.74
C PRO A 302 -1.78 6.87 -2.59
N GLN A 303 -1.22 6.26 -3.64
CA GLN A 303 -0.85 4.84 -3.66
C GLN A 303 0.58 4.59 -3.12
N ARG A 304 1.44 5.62 -3.15
CA ARG A 304 2.86 5.53 -2.78
C ARG A 304 3.06 5.71 -1.27
N ARG A 305 4.11 5.08 -0.72
CA ARG A 305 4.51 5.22 0.70
C ARG A 305 5.41 6.43 0.93
N LEU A 306 4.91 7.61 0.58
CA LEU A 306 5.63 8.88 0.77
C LEU A 306 4.80 9.80 1.67
N PRO A 307 5.43 10.51 2.63
CA PRO A 307 4.73 11.51 3.43
C PRO A 307 4.16 12.58 2.49
N THR A 308 2.86 12.79 2.56
CA THR A 308 2.11 13.65 1.65
C THR A 308 1.11 14.48 2.44
N LEU A 309 1.12 15.80 2.22
CA LEU A 309 0.08 16.70 2.70
C LEU A 309 -1.03 16.79 1.66
N LEU A 310 -2.28 16.63 2.09
CA LEU A 310 -3.45 16.59 1.24
C LEU A 310 -4.40 17.73 1.62
N PHE A 311 -4.69 18.62 0.68
CA PHE A 311 -5.69 19.69 0.84
C PHE A 311 -6.87 19.40 -0.05
N TYR A 312 -8.08 19.65 0.46
CA TYR A 312 -9.32 19.52 -0.31
C TYR A 312 -10.20 20.75 -0.10
N ARG A 313 -10.85 21.19 -1.18
CA ARG A 313 -11.98 22.15 -1.15
C ARG A 313 -13.01 21.73 -2.20
N GLY A 314 -14.30 21.90 -1.95
CA GLY A 314 -15.32 21.50 -2.91
C GLY A 314 -16.72 21.82 -2.43
N THR A 315 -17.67 21.74 -3.36
CA THR A 315 -19.10 22.04 -3.13
C THR A 315 -19.98 20.78 -3.16
N SER A 316 -19.54 19.72 -3.83
CA SER A 316 -20.30 18.46 -3.97
C SER A 316 -19.37 17.23 -4.02
N ARG A 317 -19.94 16.03 -3.96
CA ARG A 317 -19.19 14.75 -4.07
C ARG A 317 -18.37 14.64 -5.36
N THR A 318 -18.85 15.29 -6.42
CA THR A 318 -18.31 15.24 -7.78
C THR A 318 -17.63 16.53 -8.24
N SER A 319 -17.56 17.55 -7.38
CA SER A 319 -16.92 18.83 -7.69
C SER A 319 -16.02 19.26 -6.54
N PHE A 320 -14.72 19.01 -6.70
CA PHE A 320 -13.69 19.33 -5.71
C PHE A 320 -12.32 19.60 -6.34
N ASP A 321 -11.51 20.36 -5.61
CA ASP A 321 -10.09 20.58 -5.86
C ASP A 321 -9.28 19.87 -4.81
N ARG A 322 -8.11 19.40 -5.23
CA ARG A 322 -7.12 18.74 -4.39
C ARG A 322 -5.73 19.27 -4.68
N ILE A 323 -4.98 19.54 -3.62
CA ILE A 323 -3.53 19.76 -3.69
C ILE A 323 -2.85 18.66 -2.88
N ALA A 324 -1.91 17.96 -3.48
CA ALA A 324 -1.09 16.96 -2.82
C ALA A 324 0.39 17.38 -2.87
N ILE A 325 0.99 17.63 -1.71
CA ILE A 325 2.39 18.07 -1.60
C ILE A 325 3.22 16.89 -1.09
N THR A 326 4.23 16.49 -1.86
CA THR A 326 5.23 15.51 -1.48
C THR A 326 6.58 16.21 -1.28
N PRO A 327 7.63 15.51 -0.79
CA PRO A 327 8.94 16.13 -0.61
C PRO A 327 9.64 16.51 -1.93
N ARG A 328 9.10 16.08 -3.08
CA ARG A 328 9.72 16.27 -4.41
C ARG A 328 8.83 17.04 -5.38
N ASP A 329 7.53 17.07 -5.15
CA ASP A 329 6.56 17.58 -6.10
C ASP A 329 5.27 18.08 -5.43
N ILE A 330 4.51 18.87 -6.17
CA ILE A 330 3.16 19.29 -5.86
C ILE A 330 2.25 18.84 -7.01
N GLN A 331 1.15 18.17 -6.67
CA GLN A 331 0.15 17.74 -7.62
C GLN A 331 -1.15 18.50 -7.38
N PHE A 332 -1.63 19.19 -8.40
CA PHE A 332 -2.94 19.82 -8.39
C PHE A 332 -3.90 18.93 -9.15
N THR A 333 -5.04 18.59 -8.55
CA THR A 333 -6.08 17.78 -9.19
C THR A 333 -7.41 18.46 -9.02
N ILE A 334 -8.15 18.60 -10.10
CA ILE A 334 -9.50 19.14 -10.10
C ILE A 334 -10.46 18.10 -10.64
N VAL A 335 -11.65 18.07 -10.05
CA VAL A 335 -12.79 17.29 -10.51
C VAL A 335 -13.99 18.23 -10.52
N ARG A 336 -14.77 18.21 -11.61
CA ARG A 336 -15.93 19.07 -11.83
C ARG A 336 -17.10 18.25 -12.38
N GLY A 337 -18.30 18.77 -12.16
CA GLY A 337 -19.52 18.27 -12.81
C GLY A 337 -19.71 18.84 -14.23
N LYS A 338 -20.79 18.42 -14.90
CA LYS A 338 -21.06 18.72 -16.31
C LYS A 338 -21.31 20.21 -16.66
N GLU A 339 -21.68 21.03 -15.67
CA GLU A 339 -22.15 22.40 -15.93
C GLU A 339 -21.05 23.46 -15.97
N THR A 340 -19.77 23.06 -15.84
CA THR A 340 -18.67 24.02 -15.81
C THR A 340 -18.37 24.64 -17.18
N LYS A 341 -18.12 25.95 -17.16
CA LYS A 341 -17.71 26.75 -18.33
C LYS A 341 -16.32 27.37 -18.17
N GLU A 342 -15.61 27.02 -17.10
CA GLU A 342 -14.28 27.55 -16.81
C GLU A 342 -13.26 27.01 -17.81
N SER A 343 -12.34 27.87 -18.28
CA SER A 343 -11.24 27.43 -19.13
C SER A 343 -10.12 26.77 -18.31
N LEU A 344 -9.22 26.04 -18.97
CA LEU A 344 -8.06 25.42 -18.29
C LEU A 344 -7.18 26.47 -17.59
N ASP A 345 -6.99 27.63 -18.22
CA ASP A 345 -6.17 28.72 -17.68
C ASP A 345 -6.80 29.39 -16.46
N ASP A 346 -8.12 29.61 -16.48
CA ASP A 346 -8.84 30.16 -15.33
C ASP A 346 -8.71 29.24 -14.11
N ILE A 347 -8.81 27.93 -14.33
CA ILE A 347 -8.70 26.96 -13.25
C ILE A 347 -7.26 26.91 -12.72
N ARG A 348 -6.26 26.94 -13.61
CA ARG A 348 -4.84 27.00 -13.23
C ARG A 348 -4.55 28.23 -12.37
N LEU A 349 -5.04 29.41 -12.75
CA LEU A 349 -4.89 30.64 -11.96
C LEU A 349 -5.61 30.55 -10.60
N SER A 350 -6.81 29.99 -10.56
CA SER A 350 -7.56 29.77 -9.30
C SER A 350 -6.82 28.85 -8.32
N LEU A 351 -6.13 27.82 -8.81
CA LEU A 351 -5.31 26.92 -7.99
C LEU A 351 -4.04 27.60 -7.50
N TYR A 352 -3.41 28.42 -8.35
CA TYR A 352 -2.25 29.22 -7.99
C TYR A 352 -2.57 30.25 -6.90
N ASP A 353 -3.72 30.92 -7.01
CA ASP A 353 -4.21 31.82 -5.95
C ASP A 353 -4.55 31.06 -4.67
N TRP A 354 -5.04 29.81 -4.79
CA TRP A 354 -5.33 28.99 -3.63
C TRP A 354 -4.08 28.60 -2.85
N ILE A 355 -3.03 28.10 -3.50
CA ILE A 355 -1.81 27.69 -2.81
C ILE A 355 -1.12 28.88 -2.12
N LYS A 356 -1.23 30.10 -2.66
CA LYS A 356 -0.75 31.32 -2.02
C LYS A 356 -1.43 31.64 -0.69
N THR A 357 -2.67 31.19 -0.48
CA THR A 357 -3.36 31.38 0.81
C THR A 357 -2.85 30.48 1.93
N MET A 358 -1.96 29.52 1.62
CA MET A 358 -1.45 28.54 2.57
C MET A 358 -0.26 29.08 3.36
N ASP A 359 -0.55 29.73 4.48
CA ASP A 359 0.41 30.38 5.36
C ASP A 359 1.54 29.48 5.89
N ALA A 360 1.26 28.20 6.13
CA ALA A 360 2.25 27.25 6.62
C ALA A 360 3.01 26.52 5.50
N VAL A 361 2.58 26.64 4.23
CA VAL A 361 3.25 25.98 3.09
C VAL A 361 4.17 26.96 2.37
N THR A 362 3.68 28.17 2.08
CA THR A 362 4.42 29.19 1.32
C THR A 362 5.79 29.56 1.91
N PRO A 363 6.04 29.56 3.23
CA PRO A 363 7.38 29.86 3.76
C PRO A 363 8.41 28.75 3.52
N PHE A 364 7.97 27.55 3.18
CA PHE A 364 8.85 26.41 2.92
C PHE A 364 9.01 26.09 1.44
N VAL A 365 8.34 26.81 0.54
CA VAL A 365 8.41 26.58 -0.91
C VAL A 365 8.89 27.84 -1.58
N GLU A 366 9.95 27.73 -2.38
CA GLU A 366 10.51 28.85 -3.13
C GLU A 366 9.51 29.33 -4.21
N ALA A 367 9.40 30.65 -4.37
CA ALA A 367 8.42 31.23 -5.30
C ALA A 367 8.69 30.85 -6.76
N ALA A 368 9.97 30.62 -7.11
CA ALA A 368 10.39 30.15 -8.42
C ALA A 368 9.91 28.71 -8.74
N ASP A 369 9.73 27.86 -7.72
CA ASP A 369 9.15 26.52 -7.88
C ASP A 369 7.65 26.55 -8.16
N LEU A 370 6.94 27.60 -7.75
CA LEU A 370 5.49 27.75 -7.95
C LEU A 370 5.11 28.50 -9.24
N ALA A 371 6.09 28.94 -10.04
CA ALA A 371 5.85 29.69 -11.27
C ALA A 371 4.92 28.92 -12.24
N VAL A 372 3.93 29.62 -12.79
CA VAL A 372 2.85 29.03 -13.62
C VAL A 372 3.38 28.37 -14.90
N THR A 373 4.53 28.83 -15.40
CA THR A 373 5.23 28.26 -16.56
C THR A 373 5.77 26.85 -16.31
N ARG A 374 5.92 26.44 -15.04
CA ARG A 374 6.48 25.14 -14.63
C ARG A 374 5.43 24.06 -14.37
N TRP A 375 4.16 24.36 -14.62
CA TRP A 375 3.05 23.44 -14.38
C TRP A 375 2.84 22.55 -15.60
N GLU A 376 3.12 21.26 -15.44
CA GLU A 376 2.95 20.27 -16.50
C GLU A 376 1.56 19.60 -16.38
N LEU A 377 0.76 19.64 -17.45
CA LEU A 377 -0.52 18.92 -17.51
C LEU A 377 -0.26 17.43 -17.77
N GLN A 378 -0.66 16.57 -16.84
CA GLN A 378 -0.39 15.13 -16.89
C GLN A 378 -1.60 14.31 -17.35
N ASP A 379 -2.80 14.76 -17.00
CA ASP A 379 -4.03 14.00 -17.27
C ASP A 379 -5.20 14.98 -17.37
N LEU A 380 -6.00 14.85 -18.43
CA LEU A 380 -7.19 15.64 -18.69
C LEU A 380 -8.33 14.75 -19.18
N SER A 381 -9.53 15.00 -18.65
CA SER A 381 -10.78 14.40 -19.10
C SER A 381 -11.81 15.47 -19.43
N VAL A 382 -12.43 15.36 -20.60
CA VAL A 382 -13.31 16.38 -21.19
C VAL A 382 -14.61 15.73 -21.66
N LEU A 383 -15.72 16.44 -21.46
CA LEU A 383 -17.04 16.11 -21.97
C LEU A 383 -17.40 17.04 -23.13
N GLY A 384 -17.62 16.49 -24.32
CA GLY A 384 -18.17 17.21 -25.47
C GLY A 384 -19.65 16.90 -25.67
N THR A 385 -20.52 17.91 -25.69
CA THR A 385 -21.96 17.71 -25.94
C THR A 385 -22.32 18.15 -27.36
N TYR A 386 -22.88 17.26 -28.18
CA TYR A 386 -23.24 17.58 -29.56
C TYR A 386 -24.75 17.85 -29.69
N ALA A 387 -25.12 18.60 -30.73
CA ALA A 387 -26.52 18.97 -30.97
C ALA A 387 -27.38 17.80 -31.48
N LYS A 388 -26.83 16.91 -32.32
CA LYS A 388 -27.53 15.78 -32.94
C LYS A 388 -27.43 14.53 -32.06
N GLU A 389 -28.49 13.74 -31.96
CA GLU A 389 -28.45 12.43 -31.27
C GLU A 389 -27.97 11.33 -32.23
N ILE A 390 -27.24 10.35 -31.71
CA ILE A 390 -26.83 9.15 -32.46
C ILE A 390 -27.45 7.92 -31.80
N LYS A 391 -27.98 7.01 -32.63
CA LYS A 391 -28.55 5.73 -32.19
C LYS A 391 -27.75 4.50 -32.64
N GLU A 392 -26.99 4.58 -33.73
CA GLU A 392 -26.23 3.45 -34.30
C GLU A 392 -24.92 3.94 -34.94
N PHE A 393 -23.85 3.17 -34.83
CA PHE A 393 -22.57 3.38 -35.54
C PHE A 393 -22.41 2.36 -36.67
N ASP A 394 -22.00 2.81 -37.86
CA ASP A 394 -21.70 1.95 -39.01
C ASP A 394 -20.21 1.58 -39.05
N MET A 395 -19.87 0.41 -38.50
CA MET A 395 -18.49 -0.09 -38.45
C MET A 395 -17.90 -0.45 -39.83
N ARG A 396 -18.69 -0.44 -40.91
CA ARG A 396 -18.20 -0.75 -42.27
C ARG A 396 -17.17 0.25 -42.79
N ARG A 397 -17.16 1.46 -42.22
CA ARG A 397 -16.20 2.53 -42.56
C ARG A 397 -14.98 2.57 -41.64
N PHE A 398 -14.95 1.74 -40.59
CA PHE A 398 -13.89 1.78 -39.57
C PHE A 398 -12.49 1.44 -40.12
N GLN A 399 -12.40 0.58 -41.15
CA GLN A 399 -11.12 0.23 -41.78
C GLN A 399 -10.39 1.46 -42.36
N CYS A 400 -11.12 2.50 -42.79
CA CYS A 400 -10.54 3.75 -43.27
C CYS A 400 -9.85 4.57 -42.17
N ILE A 401 -10.21 4.36 -40.91
CA ILE A 401 -9.71 5.14 -39.76
C ILE A 401 -8.93 4.28 -38.76
N GLN A 402 -8.68 3.01 -39.10
CA GLN A 402 -7.97 2.04 -38.28
C GLN A 402 -6.52 2.46 -37.99
N THR A 403 -5.90 3.26 -38.87
CA THR A 403 -4.57 3.82 -38.66
C THR A 403 -4.52 4.87 -37.54
N ILE A 404 -5.67 5.46 -37.18
CA ILE A 404 -5.80 6.53 -36.19
C ILE A 404 -6.48 6.01 -34.91
N PHE A 405 -7.45 5.09 -35.04
CA PHE A 405 -8.24 4.59 -33.94
C PHE A 405 -8.22 3.06 -33.84
N SER A 406 -8.32 2.54 -32.61
CA SER A 406 -8.70 1.15 -32.33
C SER A 406 -10.01 1.09 -31.55
N SER A 407 -10.76 -0.01 -31.66
CA SER A 407 -12.05 -0.22 -30.99
C SER A 407 -11.98 -1.40 -30.02
N GLN A 408 -12.44 -1.23 -28.78
CA GLN A 408 -12.53 -2.30 -27.76
C GLN A 408 -13.64 -1.99 -26.75
N ASP A 409 -14.48 -2.97 -26.39
CA ASP A 409 -15.46 -2.92 -25.28
C ASP A 409 -16.23 -1.58 -25.19
N ASP A 410 -16.91 -1.20 -26.28
CA ASP A 410 -17.70 0.03 -26.43
C ASP A 410 -16.93 1.37 -26.33
N ALA A 411 -15.59 1.33 -26.32
CA ALA A 411 -14.72 2.51 -26.35
C ALA A 411 -13.80 2.51 -27.58
N PHE A 412 -13.52 3.71 -28.09
CA PHE A 412 -12.49 3.92 -29.11
C PHE A 412 -11.23 4.47 -28.47
N ARG A 413 -10.05 4.09 -28.96
CA ARG A 413 -8.75 4.59 -28.48
C ARG A 413 -8.04 5.34 -29.59
N LEU A 414 -7.45 6.48 -29.25
CA LEU A 414 -6.64 7.26 -30.17
C LEU A 414 -5.19 6.73 -30.15
N LEU A 415 -4.71 6.25 -31.31
CA LEU A 415 -3.38 5.66 -31.43
C LEU A 415 -2.26 6.70 -31.60
N ARG A 416 -2.62 7.95 -31.94
CA ARG A 416 -1.72 9.12 -32.05
C ARG A 416 -1.60 9.81 -30.68
N ALA A 417 -0.86 9.18 -29.77
CA ALA A 417 -0.65 9.66 -28.40
C ALA A 417 0.73 9.23 -27.86
N ASP A 418 1.23 9.93 -26.85
CA ASP A 418 2.50 9.62 -26.20
C ASP A 418 2.47 8.26 -25.49
N ARG A 419 3.23 7.30 -26.01
CA ARG A 419 3.30 5.95 -25.44
C ARG A 419 4.27 5.90 -24.25
N LEU A 420 3.77 5.52 -23.08
CA LEU A 420 4.58 5.09 -21.91
C LEU A 420 4.61 3.56 -21.71
N ALA A 421 4.06 2.77 -22.63
CA ALA A 421 4.19 1.31 -22.59
C ALA A 421 5.51 0.90 -23.26
N GLU A 422 6.49 0.51 -22.45
CA GLU A 422 7.79 0.02 -22.91
C GLU A 422 7.60 -1.10 -23.96
N ASN A 423 8.16 -0.88 -25.17
CA ASN A 423 8.48 -1.88 -26.20
C ASN A 423 7.44 -2.25 -27.28
N PHE A 424 6.33 -1.52 -27.47
CA PHE A 424 5.37 -1.79 -28.56
C PHE A 424 5.08 -0.62 -29.49
N THR A 425 5.11 -0.86 -30.81
CA THR A 425 4.73 0.14 -31.84
C THR A 425 3.21 0.16 -32.12
N PRO A 426 2.63 1.24 -32.68
CA PRO A 426 1.21 1.27 -33.05
C PRO A 426 0.78 0.15 -33.99
N LEU A 427 1.66 -0.16 -34.92
CA LEU A 427 1.51 -1.25 -35.88
C LEU A 427 1.52 -2.61 -35.18
N GLU A 428 2.39 -2.80 -34.18
CA GLU A 428 2.42 -3.99 -33.34
C GLU A 428 1.16 -4.16 -32.49
N VAL A 429 0.61 -3.08 -31.94
CA VAL A 429 -0.65 -3.13 -31.18
C VAL A 429 -1.82 -3.49 -32.09
N GLN A 430 -1.90 -2.93 -33.30
CA GLN A 430 -2.93 -3.28 -34.27
C GLN A 430 -2.81 -4.74 -34.73
N ALA A 431 -1.58 -5.18 -35.02
CA ALA A 431 -1.31 -6.56 -35.40
C ALA A 431 -1.71 -7.53 -34.27
N PHE A 432 -1.40 -7.19 -33.02
CA PHE A 432 -1.75 -8.01 -31.87
C PHE A 432 -3.27 -8.06 -31.62
N GLN A 433 -3.97 -6.92 -31.72
CA GLN A 433 -5.43 -6.86 -31.63
C GLN A 433 -6.09 -7.71 -32.72
N ALA A 434 -5.62 -7.58 -33.96
CA ALA A 434 -6.14 -8.35 -35.08
C ALA A 434 -5.94 -9.86 -34.94
N LEU A 435 -4.80 -10.28 -34.40
CA LEU A 435 -4.54 -11.69 -34.12
C LEU A 435 -5.40 -12.22 -32.97
N GLN A 436 -5.74 -11.37 -31.99
CA GLN A 436 -6.61 -11.75 -30.87
C GLN A 436 -8.09 -11.83 -31.26
N ASP A 437 -8.54 -10.94 -32.15
CA ASP A 437 -9.91 -10.90 -32.65
C ASP A 437 -10.21 -12.01 -33.68
N ALA A 438 -9.16 -12.60 -34.29
CA ALA A 438 -9.29 -13.68 -35.26
C ALA A 438 -9.52 -15.04 -34.59
N GLU A 439 -10.49 -15.81 -35.08
CA GLU A 439 -10.75 -17.19 -34.61
C GLU A 439 -9.54 -18.11 -34.80
N THR A 440 -8.72 -17.86 -35.83
CA THR A 440 -7.45 -18.54 -36.07
C THR A 440 -6.37 -17.51 -36.38
N PRO A 441 -5.46 -17.18 -35.43
CA PRO A 441 -4.39 -16.23 -35.68
C PRO A 441 -3.46 -16.78 -36.76
N SER A 442 -3.34 -16.07 -37.90
CA SER A 442 -2.51 -16.47 -39.03
C SER A 442 -1.80 -15.26 -39.64
N VAL A 443 -0.72 -15.51 -40.39
CA VAL A 443 -0.02 -14.48 -41.18
C VAL A 443 -0.97 -13.80 -42.17
N GLU A 444 -1.96 -14.52 -42.69
CA GLU A 444 -2.99 -14.00 -43.60
C GLU A 444 -3.91 -12.95 -42.94
N THR A 445 -4.11 -13.04 -41.62
CA THR A 445 -4.91 -12.05 -40.87
C THR A 445 -4.22 -10.69 -40.87
N LEU A 446 -2.89 -10.67 -40.79
CA LEU A 446 -2.09 -9.45 -40.79
C LEU A 446 -1.95 -8.85 -42.20
N THR A 447 -1.88 -9.68 -43.24
CA THR A 447 -1.86 -9.18 -44.62
C THR A 447 -3.20 -8.54 -45.03
N THR A 448 -4.34 -8.98 -44.47
CA THR A 448 -5.63 -8.31 -44.68
C THR A 448 -5.72 -6.89 -44.11
N ILE A 449 -4.83 -6.51 -43.18
CA ILE A 449 -4.73 -5.16 -42.60
C ILE A 449 -3.79 -4.27 -43.42
N GLY A 450 -3.22 -4.80 -44.51
CA GLY A 450 -2.33 -4.07 -45.40
C GLY A 450 -0.85 -4.17 -45.04
N MET A 451 -0.47 -5.13 -44.18
CA MET A 451 0.92 -5.43 -43.85
C MET A 451 1.60 -6.21 -44.98
N THR A 452 2.91 -6.01 -45.18
CA THR A 452 3.67 -6.83 -46.14
C THR A 452 3.76 -8.27 -45.62
N PRO A 453 3.84 -9.30 -46.49
CA PRO A 453 3.93 -10.69 -46.06
C PRO A 453 5.16 -10.94 -45.16
N ASP A 454 6.29 -10.31 -45.46
CA ASP A 454 7.52 -10.45 -44.69
C ASP A 454 7.40 -9.82 -43.28
N ASP A 455 6.79 -8.63 -43.17
CA ASP A 455 6.54 -7.97 -41.88
C ASP A 455 5.49 -8.73 -41.06
N ALA A 456 4.46 -9.26 -41.72
CA ALA A 456 3.41 -10.06 -41.10
C ALA A 456 3.99 -11.35 -40.50
N GLU A 457 4.91 -12.02 -41.18
CA GLU A 457 5.58 -13.22 -40.67
C GLU A 457 6.52 -12.90 -39.50
N ALA A 458 7.28 -11.80 -39.58
CA ALA A 458 8.15 -11.34 -38.50
C ALA A 458 7.38 -10.95 -37.22
N LEU A 459 6.23 -10.28 -37.37
CA LEU A 459 5.39 -9.89 -36.25
C LEU A 459 4.60 -11.07 -35.68
N PHE A 460 4.08 -11.95 -36.54
CA PHE A 460 3.42 -13.18 -36.11
C PHE A 460 4.38 -14.05 -35.29
N THR A 461 5.62 -14.23 -35.75
CA THR A 461 6.65 -14.96 -34.99
C THR A 461 7.04 -14.25 -33.69
N LYS A 462 7.14 -12.91 -33.69
CA LYS A 462 7.36 -12.12 -32.46
C LYS A 462 6.26 -12.37 -31.43
N PHE A 463 4.98 -12.29 -31.82
CA PHE A 463 3.84 -12.48 -30.91
C PHE A 463 3.65 -13.95 -30.51
N ALA A 464 3.88 -14.90 -31.42
CA ALA A 464 3.88 -16.33 -31.09
C ALA A 464 4.94 -16.69 -30.05
N ASN A 465 6.11 -16.04 -30.09
CA ASN A 465 7.18 -16.21 -29.09
C ASN A 465 6.88 -15.53 -27.74
N LEU A 466 6.08 -14.46 -27.74
CA LEU A 466 5.71 -13.71 -26.53
C LEU A 466 4.57 -14.37 -25.74
N GLY A 467 3.74 -15.21 -26.37
CA GLY A 467 2.71 -16.03 -25.70
C GLY A 467 1.61 -15.22 -24.96
N ASP A 468 0.94 -15.87 -24.00
CA ASP A 468 -0.14 -15.29 -23.16
C ASP A 468 0.36 -14.31 -22.07
N ASP A 469 1.67 -14.04 -21.99
CA ASP A 469 2.27 -13.19 -20.94
C ASP A 469 2.11 -11.68 -21.21
N LEU A 470 1.54 -11.33 -22.36
CA LEU A 470 1.42 -9.96 -22.85
C LEU A 470 0.02 -9.41 -22.56
N ASP A 471 -0.09 -8.70 -21.44
CA ASP A 471 -1.34 -8.07 -21.01
C ASP A 471 -1.66 -6.82 -21.86
N LEU A 472 -2.63 -6.95 -22.79
CA LEU A 472 -3.09 -5.83 -23.62
C LEU A 472 -3.54 -4.65 -22.78
N GLU A 473 -4.20 -4.87 -21.64
CA GLU A 473 -4.69 -3.76 -20.83
C GLU A 473 -3.54 -2.92 -20.30
N ARG A 474 -2.44 -3.57 -19.91
CA ARG A 474 -1.22 -2.86 -19.48
C ARG A 474 -0.56 -2.09 -20.62
N VAL A 475 -0.52 -2.66 -21.83
CA VAL A 475 0.01 -1.99 -23.03
C VAL A 475 -0.88 -0.81 -23.42
N LEU A 476 -2.20 -0.92 -23.21
CA LEU A 476 -3.19 0.02 -23.68
C LEU A 476 -3.62 1.09 -22.66
N ARG A 477 -3.24 0.94 -21.37
CA ARG A 477 -3.60 1.85 -20.27
C ARG A 477 -3.15 3.31 -20.47
N GLY A 478 -2.22 3.56 -21.41
CA GLY A 478 -1.69 4.89 -21.71
C GLY A 478 -2.36 5.62 -22.88
N PHE A 479 -3.26 5.01 -23.65
CA PHE A 479 -3.88 5.70 -24.79
C PHE A 479 -5.11 6.51 -24.38
N PRO A 480 -5.33 7.69 -25.00
CA PRO A 480 -6.56 8.45 -24.84
C PRO A 480 -7.76 7.60 -25.26
N THR A 481 -8.81 7.64 -24.44
CA THR A 481 -10.04 6.87 -24.67
C THR A 481 -11.19 7.81 -25.01
N ILE A 482 -12.03 7.39 -25.95
CA ILE A 482 -13.18 8.10 -26.49
C ILE A 482 -14.41 7.21 -26.30
N ARG A 483 -15.35 7.65 -25.47
CA ARG A 483 -16.62 6.95 -25.23
C ARG A 483 -17.77 7.82 -25.71
N PHE A 484 -18.63 7.26 -26.54
CA PHE A 484 -19.82 7.93 -27.05
C PHE A 484 -21.06 7.53 -26.24
N SER A 485 -21.86 8.52 -25.89
CA SER A 485 -23.24 8.39 -25.44
C SER A 485 -24.17 9.01 -26.51
N ASN A 486 -25.48 9.10 -26.25
CA ASN A 486 -26.48 9.57 -27.22
C ASN A 486 -26.16 10.98 -27.77
N LYS A 487 -25.80 11.92 -26.87
CA LYS A 487 -25.39 13.30 -27.21
C LYS A 487 -23.98 13.64 -26.79
N GLU A 488 -23.47 12.95 -25.78
CA GLU A 488 -22.24 13.31 -25.08
C GLU A 488 -21.08 12.42 -25.54
N VAL A 489 -19.87 12.97 -25.53
CA VAL A 489 -18.64 12.24 -25.77
C VAL A 489 -17.69 12.51 -24.63
N ILE A 490 -17.23 11.45 -23.98
CA ILE A 490 -16.26 11.52 -22.90
C ILE A 490 -14.90 11.15 -23.47
N LEU A 491 -13.96 12.08 -23.35
CA LEU A 491 -12.58 11.89 -23.72
C LEU A 491 -11.73 11.85 -22.44
N SER A 492 -10.88 10.84 -22.27
CA SER A 492 -10.05 10.68 -21.06
C SER A 492 -8.58 10.45 -21.43
N ALA A 493 -7.67 10.83 -20.52
CA ALA A 493 -6.21 10.72 -20.68
C ALA A 493 -5.66 11.53 -21.87
N ILE A 494 -6.09 12.79 -21.99
CA ILE A 494 -5.68 13.71 -23.07
C ILE A 494 -4.68 14.74 -22.53
N THR A 495 -3.87 15.30 -23.44
CA THR A 495 -3.02 16.47 -23.23
C THR A 495 -3.49 17.71 -24.01
N ASP A 496 -3.96 17.55 -25.25
CA ASP A 496 -4.53 18.61 -26.11
C ASP A 496 -6.06 18.45 -26.34
N VAL A 497 -6.84 19.41 -25.81
CA VAL A 497 -8.30 19.41 -25.88
C VAL A 497 -8.83 19.58 -27.29
N GLU A 498 -8.32 20.58 -28.02
CA GLU A 498 -8.87 20.98 -29.32
C GLU A 498 -8.70 19.85 -30.33
N ARG A 499 -7.51 19.24 -30.34
CA ARG A 499 -7.19 18.14 -31.24
C ARG A 499 -7.96 16.87 -30.91
N ALA A 500 -8.04 16.49 -29.63
CA ALA A 500 -8.78 15.30 -29.24
C ALA A 500 -10.27 15.41 -29.58
N ILE A 501 -10.86 16.61 -29.41
CA ILE A 501 -12.24 16.89 -29.83
C ILE A 501 -12.38 16.78 -31.34
N LYS A 502 -11.44 17.34 -32.11
CA LYS A 502 -11.47 17.25 -33.57
C LYS A 502 -11.44 15.79 -34.05
N TYR A 503 -10.56 14.98 -33.48
CA TYR A 503 -10.49 13.54 -33.77
C TYR A 503 -11.77 12.79 -33.36
N ALA A 504 -12.32 13.07 -32.18
CA ALA A 504 -13.57 12.48 -31.73
C ALA A 504 -14.75 12.86 -32.64
N SER A 505 -14.77 14.10 -33.13
CA SER A 505 -15.78 14.60 -34.04
C SER A 505 -15.66 13.93 -35.41
N ILE A 506 -14.43 13.74 -35.93
CA ILE A 506 -14.17 12.99 -37.18
C ILE A 506 -14.65 11.55 -37.06
N LEU A 507 -14.26 10.86 -35.98
CA LEU A 507 -14.69 9.48 -35.70
C LEU A 507 -16.23 9.38 -35.68
N ARG A 508 -16.89 10.32 -34.99
CA ARG A 508 -18.34 10.44 -34.95
C ARG A 508 -18.94 10.64 -36.34
N HIS A 509 -18.41 11.57 -37.13
CA HIS A 509 -18.94 11.93 -38.44
C HIS A 509 -18.74 10.81 -39.48
N VAL A 510 -17.57 10.18 -39.51
CA VAL A 510 -17.27 9.08 -40.45
C VAL A 510 -18.17 7.87 -40.21
N LEU A 511 -18.44 7.53 -38.95
CA LEU A 511 -19.24 6.36 -38.56
C LEU A 511 -20.76 6.60 -38.59
N THR A 512 -21.22 7.85 -38.73
CA THR A 512 -22.67 8.18 -38.67
C THR A 512 -23.23 8.95 -39.86
N SER A 513 -22.39 9.63 -40.64
CA SER A 513 -22.85 10.42 -41.79
C SER A 513 -23.08 9.54 -43.03
N GLU A 514 -24.10 9.87 -43.81
CA GLU A 514 -24.34 9.32 -45.16
C GLU A 514 -23.92 10.32 -46.26
N ASP A 515 -23.22 11.40 -45.91
CA ASP A 515 -22.82 12.44 -46.85
C ASP A 515 -21.86 11.91 -47.94
N SER A 516 -22.04 12.37 -49.17
CA SER A 516 -21.23 11.97 -50.32
C SER A 516 -19.75 12.36 -50.19
N SER A 517 -19.45 13.40 -49.39
CA SER A 517 -18.09 13.81 -49.06
C SER A 517 -17.35 12.75 -48.23
N VAL A 518 -18.05 12.12 -47.28
CA VAL A 518 -17.49 11.05 -46.44
C VAL A 518 -17.33 9.77 -47.26
N GLU A 519 -18.26 9.47 -48.16
CA GLU A 519 -18.16 8.29 -49.04
C GLU A 519 -17.02 8.40 -50.06
N ALA A 520 -16.70 9.62 -50.52
CA ALA A 520 -15.54 9.87 -51.38
C ALA A 520 -14.19 9.67 -50.67
N VAL A 521 -14.15 9.89 -49.34
CA VAL A 521 -12.92 9.72 -48.53
C VAL A 521 -12.83 8.31 -47.94
N CYS A 522 -13.93 7.75 -47.46
CA CYS A 522 -14.04 6.44 -46.82
C CYS A 522 -15.25 5.64 -47.37
N PRO A 523 -15.05 4.86 -48.45
CA PRO A 523 -16.13 4.07 -49.04
C PRO A 523 -16.58 2.91 -48.13
N LYS A 524 -17.87 2.55 -48.17
CA LYS A 524 -18.39 1.38 -47.44
C LYS A 524 -17.97 0.08 -48.15
N ARG A 525 -17.47 -0.91 -47.41
CA ARG A 525 -17.12 -2.23 -47.97
C ARG A 525 -18.38 -3.06 -48.28
N MET A 526 -18.40 -3.74 -49.43
CA MET A 526 -19.43 -4.75 -49.76
C MET A 526 -19.05 -6.10 -49.11
N GLU A 527 -20.02 -6.78 -48.49
CA GLU A 527 -19.82 -8.11 -47.87
C GLU A 527 -19.57 -9.17 -48.94
N ALA A 528 -18.40 -9.81 -48.93
CA ALA A 528 -18.21 -11.10 -49.59
C ALA A 528 -18.75 -12.19 -48.64
N VAL A 529 -19.82 -12.86 -49.06
CA VAL A 529 -20.44 -13.96 -48.33
C VAL A 529 -19.64 -15.24 -48.61
N GLU A 530 -18.86 -15.69 -47.64
CA GLU A 530 -18.52 -17.11 -47.53
C GLU A 530 -18.94 -17.61 -46.15
N ALA A 531 -19.84 -18.59 -46.17
CA ALA A 531 -20.43 -19.21 -45.00
C ALA A 531 -19.63 -20.45 -44.63
N THR A 532 -18.99 -20.44 -43.46
CA THR A 532 -18.66 -21.64 -42.71
C THR A 532 -18.96 -21.39 -41.24
N ALA A 533 -19.98 -22.08 -40.75
CA ALA A 533 -20.43 -22.01 -39.37
C ALA A 533 -19.54 -22.89 -38.49
N VAL A 534 -18.93 -22.30 -37.47
CA VAL A 534 -18.51 -22.99 -36.25
C VAL A 534 -18.85 -22.09 -35.08
N VAL A 535 -19.43 -22.67 -34.02
CA VAL A 535 -19.86 -21.97 -32.80
C VAL A 535 -18.72 -22.02 -31.77
N PRO A 536 -18.16 -20.89 -31.30
CA PRO A 536 -17.29 -20.88 -30.13
C PRO A 536 -18.03 -20.46 -28.86
N GLN A 537 -17.67 -21.12 -27.75
CA GLN A 537 -18.15 -20.88 -26.40
C GLN A 537 -17.53 -19.60 -25.82
N VAL A 538 -18.35 -18.77 -25.16
CA VAL A 538 -17.91 -17.56 -24.45
C VAL A 538 -17.37 -17.95 -23.07
N THR A 539 -16.07 -17.83 -22.87
CA THR A 539 -15.43 -17.77 -21.54
C THR A 539 -15.34 -16.30 -21.11
N VAL A 540 -15.96 -16.00 -19.96
CA VAL A 540 -15.87 -14.69 -19.29
C VAL A 540 -14.64 -14.71 -18.38
N TYR A 541 -13.72 -13.78 -18.58
CA TYR A 541 -12.69 -13.42 -17.61
C TYR A 541 -12.92 -11.99 -17.13
N SER A 542 -12.79 -11.81 -15.82
CA SER A 542 -13.00 -10.58 -15.07
C SER A 542 -11.68 -10.05 -14.48
N GLY A 543 -11.52 -8.74 -14.55
CA GLY A 543 -10.48 -7.93 -13.91
C GLY A 543 -9.99 -6.88 -14.90
N GLU A 544 -9.64 -5.63 -14.57
CA GLU A 544 -9.80 -4.75 -13.41
C GLU A 544 -8.96 -3.49 -13.77
N PHE A 545 -9.60 -2.44 -14.28
CA PHE A 545 -9.41 -1.00 -13.96
C PHE A 545 -9.97 -0.18 -15.14
N GLN A 546 -11.29 -0.24 -15.30
CA GLN A 546 -12.03 0.70 -16.14
C GLN A 546 -12.31 1.94 -15.28
N VAL A 547 -12.48 3.11 -15.91
CA VAL A 547 -13.13 4.25 -15.25
C VAL A 547 -14.42 3.71 -14.68
N ASP A 548 -14.50 3.65 -13.35
CA ASP A 548 -15.58 2.99 -12.62
C ASP A 548 -16.92 3.44 -13.20
N ASP A 549 -17.76 2.49 -13.63
CA ASP A 549 -19.17 2.78 -13.88
C ASP A 549 -19.82 3.37 -12.62
N ASP A 550 -19.28 3.08 -11.43
CA ASP A 550 -19.64 3.73 -10.16
C ASP A 550 -19.26 5.22 -10.13
N PHE A 551 -18.16 5.65 -10.76
CA PHE A 551 -17.78 7.07 -10.86
C PHE A 551 -18.67 7.83 -11.84
N LEU A 552 -19.08 7.19 -12.94
CA LEU A 552 -20.05 7.75 -13.89
C LEU A 552 -21.46 7.80 -13.28
N ALA A 553 -21.85 6.79 -12.52
CA ALA A 553 -23.10 6.78 -11.75
C ALA A 553 -23.14 7.88 -10.68
N ASP A 554 -22.04 8.09 -9.93
CA ASP A 554 -21.93 9.16 -8.90
C ASP A 554 -21.97 10.56 -9.54
N LEU A 555 -21.59 10.69 -10.83
CA LEU A 555 -21.72 11.90 -11.67
C LEU A 555 -23.13 12.16 -12.23
N GLY A 556 -24.13 11.33 -11.90
CA GLY A 556 -25.52 11.53 -12.35
C GLY A 556 -25.76 11.18 -13.82
N LEU A 557 -24.94 10.29 -14.38
CA LEU A 557 -25.08 9.76 -15.74
C LEU A 557 -25.90 8.45 -15.82
N GLY A 558 -26.58 8.05 -14.73
CA GLY A 558 -27.48 6.91 -14.68
C GLY A 558 -28.93 7.30 -14.99
N ASP A 559 -29.53 6.68 -16.00
CA ASP A 559 -30.87 7.02 -16.50
C ASP A 559 -32.02 6.58 -15.56
N GLU A 560 -32.75 7.56 -15.01
CA GLU A 560 -34.12 7.37 -14.48
C GLU A 560 -35.16 7.62 -15.59
N ALA A 561 -36.23 6.81 -15.66
CA ALA A 561 -37.42 7.19 -16.43
C ALA A 561 -38.73 6.56 -15.93
N ALA A 562 -39.77 7.41 -15.91
CA ALA A 562 -41.21 7.12 -15.77
C ALA A 562 -41.90 6.91 -17.17
N PRO A 563 -43.16 6.43 -17.25
CA PRO A 563 -43.60 5.56 -18.37
C PRO A 563 -44.65 6.11 -19.36
N ALA A 564 -44.87 5.30 -20.43
CA ALA A 564 -46.06 5.12 -21.33
C ALA A 564 -46.07 5.85 -22.69
N PRO A 565 -46.92 5.47 -23.69
CA PRO A 565 -47.64 4.21 -24.03
C PRO A 565 -47.36 3.72 -25.51
N PRO A 566 -48.00 2.64 -26.02
CA PRO A 566 -47.46 1.78 -27.11
C PRO A 566 -48.09 1.90 -28.53
N GLU A 567 -47.28 1.43 -29.50
CA GLU A 567 -47.58 0.71 -30.78
C GLU A 567 -48.27 1.44 -31.97
N PRO A 568 -48.05 1.04 -33.27
CA PRO A 568 -47.98 -0.34 -33.78
C PRO A 568 -46.96 -0.67 -34.90
N VAL A 569 -47.13 -1.88 -35.46
CA VAL A 569 -46.19 -2.89 -36.01
C VAL A 569 -46.02 -2.88 -37.55
N ALA A 570 -44.97 -3.59 -38.02
CA ALA A 570 -44.72 -4.22 -39.35
C ALA A 570 -43.88 -3.42 -40.39
N GLN A 571 -42.90 -3.96 -41.15
CA GLN A 571 -42.48 -5.33 -41.55
C GLN A 571 -40.98 -5.31 -42.05
N PRO A 572 -40.36 -6.44 -42.46
CA PRO A 572 -38.93 -6.74 -42.26
C PRO A 572 -38.02 -6.48 -43.48
N GLN A 573 -36.81 -5.95 -43.27
CA GLN A 573 -35.69 -6.09 -44.22
C GLN A 573 -34.29 -6.08 -43.57
N GLU A 574 -33.51 -7.07 -44.02
CA GLU A 574 -32.05 -7.16 -44.17
C GLU A 574 -31.13 -7.01 -42.94
N THR A 575 -30.51 -8.14 -42.59
CA THR A 575 -29.42 -8.29 -41.62
C THR A 575 -28.16 -7.56 -42.10
N LYS A 576 -28.02 -6.29 -41.72
CA LYS A 576 -26.73 -5.60 -41.61
C LYS A 576 -26.12 -5.97 -40.25
N LYS A 577 -24.84 -6.33 -40.16
CA LYS A 577 -24.09 -6.34 -38.88
C LYS A 577 -24.06 -4.90 -38.34
N ARG A 578 -25.07 -4.55 -37.54
CA ARG A 578 -25.19 -3.27 -36.84
C ARG A 578 -24.88 -3.51 -35.37
N VAL A 579 -24.02 -2.70 -34.78
CA VAL A 579 -23.96 -2.58 -33.32
C VAL A 579 -25.11 -1.67 -32.93
N ARG A 580 -26.16 -2.24 -32.30
CA ARG A 580 -27.24 -1.46 -31.71
C ARG A 580 -26.73 -0.77 -30.45
N VAL A 581 -26.95 0.53 -30.31
CA VAL A 581 -27.07 1.11 -28.98
C VAL A 581 -28.28 0.43 -28.34
N THR A 582 -28.09 -0.12 -27.15
CA THR A 582 -28.99 -1.09 -26.53
C THR A 582 -30.40 -0.54 -26.31
N ASP A 583 -31.31 -0.85 -27.25
CA ASP A 583 -32.75 -0.81 -26.98
C ASP A 583 -33.10 -1.93 -25.98
N LYS A 584 -33.60 -1.51 -24.83
CA LYS A 584 -33.89 -2.32 -23.64
C LYS A 584 -34.82 -3.50 -23.96
N SER A 585 -34.30 -4.73 -24.06
CA SER A 585 -35.12 -5.92 -23.91
C SER A 585 -35.60 -6.01 -22.45
N LYS A 586 -36.89 -6.28 -22.23
CA LYS A 586 -37.49 -6.45 -20.89
C LYS A 586 -36.92 -7.68 -20.21
N SER A 587 -35.76 -7.53 -19.62
CA SER A 587 -35.08 -8.52 -18.80
C SER A 587 -35.93 -8.88 -17.58
N THR A 588 -36.17 -10.18 -17.35
CA THR A 588 -36.81 -10.67 -16.11
C THR A 588 -35.81 -10.76 -14.95
N TYR A 589 -34.59 -10.24 -15.10
CA TYR A 589 -33.50 -10.36 -14.13
C TYR A 589 -33.87 -9.81 -12.75
N ASN A 590 -34.69 -8.76 -12.69
CA ASN A 590 -35.11 -8.12 -11.43
C ASN A 590 -36.55 -8.45 -10.99
N TYR A 591 -37.25 -9.42 -11.61
CA TYR A 591 -38.67 -9.67 -11.33
C TYR A 591 -38.97 -10.02 -9.85
N PHE A 592 -38.25 -10.99 -9.28
CA PHE A 592 -38.48 -11.41 -7.88
C PHE A 592 -37.97 -10.37 -6.88
N ASN A 593 -36.86 -9.69 -7.18
CA ASN A 593 -36.35 -8.59 -6.35
C ASN A 593 -37.34 -7.42 -6.29
N LYS A 594 -37.94 -7.05 -7.43
CA LYS A 594 -38.95 -5.98 -7.47
C LYS A 594 -40.20 -6.31 -6.64
N ARG A 595 -40.64 -7.58 -6.63
CA ARG A 595 -41.76 -8.02 -5.79
C ARG A 595 -41.42 -7.96 -4.29
N LEU A 596 -40.18 -8.25 -3.91
CA LEU A 596 -39.71 -8.11 -2.54
C LEU A 596 -39.59 -6.64 -2.11
N GLN A 597 -39.20 -5.76 -3.02
CA GLN A 597 -39.18 -4.30 -2.82
C GLN A 597 -40.59 -3.72 -2.65
N GLU A 598 -41.55 -4.20 -3.44
CA GLU A 598 -42.96 -3.81 -3.30
C GLU A 598 -43.55 -4.27 -1.94
N PHE A 599 -43.02 -5.35 -1.36
CA PHE A 599 -43.44 -5.86 -0.06
C PHE A 599 -42.77 -5.16 1.13
N ASP A 600 -41.44 -4.98 1.11
CA ASP A 600 -40.68 -4.25 2.14
C ASP A 600 -39.55 -3.40 1.51
N PRO A 601 -39.83 -2.12 1.20
CA PRO A 601 -38.86 -1.22 0.55
C PRO A 601 -37.71 -0.79 1.46
N GLU A 602 -37.82 -0.92 2.78
CA GLU A 602 -36.74 -0.52 3.71
C GLU A 602 -35.63 -1.56 3.79
N THR A 603 -36.01 -2.85 3.73
CA THR A 603 -35.10 -3.99 3.94
C THR A 603 -34.41 -4.44 2.63
N PHE A 604 -35.11 -4.39 1.50
CA PHE A 604 -34.62 -4.92 0.22
C PHE A 604 -34.16 -3.81 -0.74
N ASP A 605 -32.86 -3.50 -0.75
CA ASP A 605 -32.27 -2.51 -1.67
C ASP A 605 -31.88 -3.13 -3.03
N SER A 606 -31.87 -2.32 -4.10
CA SER A 606 -31.74 -2.77 -5.50
C SER A 606 -30.40 -3.45 -5.82
N THR A 607 -29.37 -3.22 -5.02
CA THR A 607 -27.99 -3.67 -5.26
C THR A 607 -27.54 -4.81 -4.34
N ILE A 608 -28.08 -4.89 -3.11
CA ILE A 608 -27.49 -5.70 -2.04
C ILE A 608 -28.07 -7.13 -1.98
N TYR A 609 -29.36 -7.31 -2.31
CA TYR A 609 -30.01 -8.62 -2.24
C TYR A 609 -29.66 -9.54 -3.44
N PRO A 610 -29.70 -9.07 -4.70
CA PRO A 610 -29.37 -9.90 -5.87
C PRO A 610 -27.91 -10.40 -5.89
N SER A 611 -26.98 -9.65 -5.30
CA SER A 611 -25.58 -10.06 -5.17
C SER A 611 -25.35 -11.16 -4.11
N LYS A 612 -26.34 -11.41 -3.24
CA LYS A 612 -26.23 -12.37 -2.12
C LYS A 612 -27.13 -13.61 -2.28
N CYS A 613 -28.23 -13.53 -3.03
CA CYS A 613 -29.13 -14.64 -3.33
C CYS A 613 -29.48 -14.62 -4.83
N ASP A 614 -29.01 -15.63 -5.56
CA ASP A 614 -29.24 -15.79 -7.00
C ASP A 614 -30.73 -15.83 -7.35
N LYS A 615 -31.12 -15.30 -8.51
CA LYS A 615 -32.51 -15.23 -9.00
C LYS A 615 -33.31 -16.54 -8.83
N ASN A 616 -32.72 -17.69 -9.15
CA ASN A 616 -33.39 -18.99 -9.07
C ASN A 616 -33.62 -19.48 -7.62
N LYS A 617 -32.96 -18.83 -6.65
CA LYS A 617 -33.02 -19.11 -5.21
C LYS A 617 -33.66 -17.99 -4.39
N GLN A 618 -34.07 -16.88 -5.03
CA GLN A 618 -34.80 -15.79 -4.35
C GLN A 618 -36.20 -16.25 -3.95
N VAL A 619 -36.62 -15.99 -2.72
CA VAL A 619 -37.94 -16.39 -2.23
C VAL A 619 -39.05 -15.60 -2.92
N VAL A 620 -40.25 -16.20 -2.98
CA VAL A 620 -41.47 -15.51 -3.39
C VAL A 620 -42.29 -15.23 -2.13
N VAL A 621 -42.67 -13.97 -1.91
CA VAL A 621 -43.55 -13.57 -0.81
C VAL A 621 -44.99 -13.46 -1.32
N LEU A 622 -45.92 -14.06 -0.59
CA LEU A 622 -47.36 -13.95 -0.80
C LEU A 622 -47.97 -13.20 0.39
N THR A 623 -48.74 -12.15 0.09
CA THR A 623 -49.51 -11.39 1.09
C THR A 623 -50.83 -12.10 1.39
N PRO A 624 -51.51 -11.75 2.51
CA PRO A 624 -52.85 -12.28 2.80
C PRO A 624 -53.88 -12.01 1.69
N GLU A 625 -53.76 -10.89 0.96
CA GLU A 625 -54.60 -10.57 -0.19
C GLU A 625 -54.32 -11.49 -1.39
N ASP A 626 -53.05 -11.76 -1.67
CA ASP A 626 -52.64 -12.73 -2.71
C ASP A 626 -53.13 -14.15 -2.39
N GLU A 627 -53.12 -14.55 -1.12
CA GLU A 627 -53.61 -15.86 -0.68
C GLU A 627 -55.11 -16.08 -0.97
N THR A 628 -55.92 -15.02 -0.93
CA THR A 628 -57.36 -15.09 -1.26
C THR A 628 -57.63 -15.13 -2.76
N ARG A 629 -56.71 -14.59 -3.58
CA ARG A 629 -56.79 -14.56 -5.05
C ARG A 629 -56.40 -15.91 -5.68
N ILE A 630 -55.48 -16.64 -5.05
CA ILE A 630 -54.98 -17.92 -5.55
C ILE A 630 -56.03 -19.01 -5.31
N PRO A 631 -56.43 -19.82 -6.32
CA PRO A 631 -57.36 -20.92 -6.11
C PRO A 631 -56.89 -21.89 -5.02
N PRO A 632 -57.79 -22.48 -4.21
CA PRO A 632 -57.41 -23.28 -3.03
C PRO A 632 -56.46 -24.44 -3.33
N GLU A 633 -56.51 -24.97 -4.57
CA GLU A 633 -55.70 -26.09 -5.07
C GLU A 633 -54.21 -25.73 -5.31
N TYR A 634 -53.90 -24.44 -5.50
CA TYR A 634 -52.54 -23.94 -5.74
C TYR A 634 -51.98 -23.12 -4.58
N ASN A 635 -52.76 -22.97 -3.49
CA ASN A 635 -52.34 -22.22 -2.31
C ASN A 635 -51.35 -23.05 -1.46
N PRO A 636 -50.14 -22.53 -1.16
CA PRO A 636 -49.15 -23.18 -0.30
C PRO A 636 -49.64 -23.72 1.04
N ARG A 637 -50.59 -23.05 1.69
CA ARG A 637 -51.15 -23.47 2.99
C ARG A 637 -52.01 -24.75 2.91
N ASN A 638 -52.53 -25.09 1.73
CA ASN A 638 -53.48 -26.20 1.55
C ASN A 638 -52.83 -27.52 1.11
N TYR A 639 -51.51 -27.56 0.92
CA TYR A 639 -50.79 -28.75 0.44
C TYR A 639 -50.81 -29.96 1.40
N GLY A 640 -51.46 -29.86 2.57
CA GLY A 640 -51.44 -30.87 3.63
C GLY A 640 -52.77 -31.56 3.96
N ARG A 641 -53.71 -31.79 3.01
CA ARG A 641 -55.02 -32.39 3.36
C ARG A 641 -55.37 -33.78 2.82
N ILE A 642 -54.50 -34.51 2.13
CA ILE A 642 -54.79 -35.90 1.74
C ILE A 642 -53.56 -36.80 1.96
N LEU A 643 -53.58 -37.59 3.04
CA LEU A 643 -52.65 -38.70 3.32
C LEU A 643 -53.36 -40.05 3.10
N PRO A 644 -52.59 -41.10 2.83
CA PRO A 644 -52.67 -42.27 3.71
C PRO A 644 -51.31 -42.65 4.32
N GLU A 645 -51.29 -42.63 5.66
CA GLU A 645 -50.57 -43.46 6.63
C GLU A 645 -49.27 -44.18 6.23
N LYS A 646 -48.12 -43.53 6.47
CA LYS A 646 -47.02 -44.01 7.34
C LYS A 646 -45.77 -43.13 7.18
N LYS A 647 -45.70 -42.08 8.01
CA LYS A 647 -44.52 -41.36 8.55
C LYS A 647 -44.92 -39.92 8.85
N GLN A 648 -45.49 -39.70 10.03
CA GLN A 648 -45.72 -38.38 10.57
C GLN A 648 -44.40 -37.81 11.11
N LYS A 649 -43.85 -36.81 10.42
CA LYS A 649 -43.01 -35.73 11.00
C LYS A 649 -43.01 -34.54 10.03
N ARG A 650 -43.93 -33.61 10.31
CA ARG A 650 -44.05 -32.18 9.91
C ARG A 650 -43.60 -31.76 8.49
N ASP A 651 -44.59 -31.55 7.62
CA ASP A 651 -44.51 -30.74 6.39
C ASP A 651 -44.63 -29.21 6.68
N GLU A 652 -44.18 -28.74 7.85
CA GLU A 652 -44.18 -27.31 8.21
C GLU A 652 -42.97 -26.56 7.63
N SER A 653 -41.97 -27.25 7.07
CA SER A 653 -40.68 -26.68 6.64
C SER A 653 -40.66 -26.04 5.24
N LEU A 654 -41.77 -26.10 4.50
CA LEU A 654 -41.89 -25.54 3.14
C LEU A 654 -42.34 -24.07 3.11
N ILE A 655 -42.75 -23.52 4.25
CA ILE A 655 -43.29 -22.16 4.40
C ILE A 655 -42.56 -21.47 5.55
N MET A 656 -42.17 -20.21 5.34
CA MET A 656 -41.64 -19.35 6.39
C MET A 656 -42.59 -18.17 6.60
N GLU A 657 -43.06 -17.96 7.83
CA GLU A 657 -43.89 -16.81 8.18
C GLU A 657 -43.02 -15.56 8.39
N LEU A 658 -43.47 -14.42 7.88
CA LEU A 658 -42.84 -13.11 8.04
C LEU A 658 -43.75 -12.23 8.90
N ASP A 659 -43.21 -11.67 9.98
CA ASP A 659 -43.99 -10.93 10.98
C ASP A 659 -44.11 -9.41 10.69
N ASN A 660 -43.16 -8.82 9.94
CA ASN A 660 -43.07 -7.37 9.72
C ASN A 660 -42.48 -7.05 8.34
N PRO A 661 -43.29 -6.73 7.32
CA PRO A 661 -44.76 -6.83 7.22
C PRO A 661 -45.27 -8.28 7.14
N ALA A 662 -46.56 -8.50 7.42
CA ALA A 662 -47.16 -9.84 7.52
C ALA A 662 -47.31 -10.54 6.15
N GLY A 663 -46.72 -11.73 6.00
CA GLY A 663 -46.83 -12.54 4.78
C GLY A 663 -46.15 -13.90 4.89
N ILE A 664 -46.24 -14.73 3.85
CA ILE A 664 -45.56 -16.03 3.78
C ILE A 664 -44.47 -16.01 2.69
N ALA A 665 -43.29 -16.54 3.00
CA ALA A 665 -42.21 -16.77 2.06
C ALA A 665 -42.18 -18.24 1.61
N VAL A 666 -42.21 -18.46 0.29
CA VAL A 666 -42.25 -19.78 -0.35
C VAL A 666 -41.24 -19.91 -1.49
N CYS A 667 -40.77 -21.13 -1.73
CA CYS A 667 -39.80 -21.47 -2.79
C CYS A 667 -40.41 -22.44 -3.82
N PRO A 668 -41.20 -21.94 -4.80
CA PRO A 668 -41.83 -22.80 -5.79
C PRO A 668 -40.84 -23.26 -6.88
N GLN A 669 -41.07 -24.44 -7.46
CA GLN A 669 -40.30 -24.98 -8.58
C GLN A 669 -40.66 -24.30 -9.91
N TYR A 670 -41.93 -23.91 -10.08
CA TYR A 670 -42.42 -23.17 -11.24
C TYR A 670 -43.24 -21.95 -10.80
N TRP A 671 -43.11 -20.84 -11.52
CA TRP A 671 -43.84 -19.59 -11.21
C TRP A 671 -44.47 -19.01 -12.48
N CYS A 672 -45.79 -18.79 -12.47
CA CYS A 672 -46.49 -18.12 -13.57
C CYS A 672 -46.48 -16.60 -13.35
N ILE A 673 -45.91 -15.84 -14.29
CA ILE A 673 -45.82 -14.37 -14.22
C ILE A 673 -47.20 -13.72 -14.40
N LYS A 674 -48.02 -14.26 -15.32
CA LYS A 674 -49.30 -13.66 -15.71
C LYS A 674 -50.36 -13.78 -14.62
N ASP A 675 -50.48 -14.97 -14.03
CA ASP A 675 -51.49 -15.26 -13.00
C ASP A 675 -50.93 -15.14 -11.57
N GLN A 676 -49.61 -14.96 -11.44
CA GLN A 676 -48.90 -14.84 -10.15
C GLN A 676 -49.22 -15.99 -9.18
N ILE A 677 -49.14 -17.23 -9.69
CA ILE A 677 -49.40 -18.46 -8.93
C ILE A 677 -48.15 -19.35 -8.85
N PRO A 678 -47.88 -19.97 -7.69
CA PRO A 678 -46.85 -21.00 -7.57
C PRO A 678 -47.35 -22.33 -8.13
N LEU A 679 -46.51 -23.04 -8.89
CA LEU A 679 -46.85 -24.31 -9.53
C LEU A 679 -45.80 -25.39 -9.22
N ARG A 680 -46.25 -26.65 -9.15
CA ARG A 680 -45.39 -27.86 -9.10
C ARG A 680 -45.36 -28.55 -10.47
N GLU A 681 -44.35 -29.40 -10.67
CA GLU A 681 -44.23 -30.18 -11.93
C GLU A 681 -45.47 -31.02 -12.23
N THR A 682 -46.10 -31.59 -11.19
CA THR A 682 -47.32 -32.40 -11.31
C THR A 682 -48.59 -31.62 -11.65
N GLN A 683 -48.55 -30.29 -11.57
CA GLN A 683 -49.69 -29.39 -11.82
C GLN A 683 -49.65 -28.74 -13.21
N LEU A 684 -48.59 -28.99 -13.99
CA LEU A 684 -48.46 -28.51 -15.36
C LEU A 684 -49.22 -29.46 -16.30
N VAL A 685 -50.04 -28.91 -17.18
CA VAL A 685 -50.73 -29.67 -18.25
C VAL A 685 -49.94 -29.45 -19.53
N GLU A 686 -49.37 -30.53 -20.10
CA GLU A 686 -48.55 -30.49 -21.33
C GLU A 686 -47.40 -29.46 -21.32
N GLY A 687 -46.80 -29.19 -20.15
CA GLY A 687 -45.71 -28.21 -20.03
C GLY A 687 -46.17 -26.74 -20.10
N ALA A 688 -47.45 -26.48 -19.88
CA ALA A 688 -48.05 -25.14 -19.81
C ALA A 688 -48.78 -24.90 -18.48
N CYS A 689 -48.97 -23.62 -18.14
CA CYS A 689 -49.77 -23.20 -16.98
C CYS A 689 -51.25 -23.61 -17.18
N PRO A 690 -51.89 -24.27 -16.21
CA PRO A 690 -53.28 -24.71 -16.33
C PRO A 690 -54.31 -23.58 -16.39
N VAL A 691 -53.95 -22.35 -15.97
CA VAL A 691 -54.87 -21.20 -15.89
C VAL A 691 -54.76 -20.29 -17.13
N CYS A 692 -53.55 -19.85 -17.50
CA CYS A 692 -53.34 -18.98 -18.67
C CYS A 692 -52.87 -19.68 -19.95
N GLY A 693 -52.54 -20.97 -19.91
CA GLY A 693 -52.03 -21.73 -21.07
C GLY A 693 -50.60 -21.37 -21.51
N GLY A 694 -49.88 -20.53 -20.77
CA GLY A 694 -48.53 -20.10 -21.14
C GLY A 694 -47.47 -21.19 -20.90
N LYS A 695 -46.52 -21.33 -21.83
CA LYS A 695 -45.49 -22.38 -21.83
C LYS A 695 -44.33 -22.07 -20.88
N VAL A 696 -43.60 -23.11 -20.46
CA VAL A 696 -42.37 -22.98 -19.66
C VAL A 696 -41.23 -22.41 -20.51
N ARG A 697 -40.55 -21.38 -19.99
CA ARG A 697 -39.39 -20.75 -20.62
C ARG A 697 -38.15 -21.65 -20.63
N SER A 698 -37.50 -21.76 -21.78
CA SER A 698 -36.22 -22.46 -21.96
C SER A 698 -35.03 -21.52 -22.18
N GLY A 699 -35.26 -20.32 -22.72
CA GLY A 699 -34.22 -19.34 -23.09
C GLY A 699 -34.39 -17.93 -22.49
N LYS A 700 -33.30 -17.13 -22.52
CA LYS A 700 -33.27 -15.76 -21.98
C LYS A 700 -34.02 -14.73 -22.85
N ASP A 701 -34.18 -15.00 -24.15
CA ASP A 701 -34.73 -14.07 -25.14
C ASP A 701 -36.14 -14.42 -25.68
N GLU A 702 -36.87 -15.30 -24.98
CA GLU A 702 -38.24 -15.71 -25.36
C GLU A 702 -39.31 -14.69 -24.90
N ASP A 703 -40.36 -14.51 -25.71
CA ASP A 703 -41.46 -13.56 -25.48
C ASP A 703 -42.27 -13.91 -24.22
N ILE A 704 -42.47 -12.91 -23.36
CA ILE A 704 -43.09 -13.04 -22.04
C ILE A 704 -44.60 -13.37 -22.16
N SER A 705 -45.22 -13.02 -23.30
CA SER A 705 -46.65 -13.25 -23.55
C SER A 705 -46.98 -14.72 -23.85
N GLU A 706 -46.11 -15.42 -24.58
CA GLU A 706 -46.28 -16.83 -24.94
C GLU A 706 -45.63 -17.79 -23.92
N PHE A 707 -44.49 -17.41 -23.34
CA PHE A 707 -43.77 -18.21 -22.35
C PHE A 707 -43.83 -17.56 -20.96
N SER A 708 -45.01 -17.63 -20.34
CA SER A 708 -45.31 -16.93 -19.08
C SER A 708 -44.85 -17.66 -17.80
N VAL A 709 -44.31 -18.89 -17.90
CA VAL A 709 -43.89 -19.70 -16.75
C VAL A 709 -42.38 -19.76 -16.62
N ILE A 710 -41.85 -19.33 -15.46
CA ILE A 710 -40.43 -19.38 -15.11
C ILE A 710 -40.13 -20.73 -14.43
N LYS A 711 -39.18 -21.50 -14.98
CA LYS A 711 -38.60 -22.68 -14.33
C LYS A 711 -37.50 -22.25 -13.34
N ARG A 712 -37.56 -22.75 -12.11
CA ARG A 712 -36.61 -22.44 -11.02
C ARG A 712 -35.74 -23.66 -10.68
N ASP A 713 -34.83 -23.50 -9.72
CA ASP A 713 -33.93 -24.57 -9.25
C ASP A 713 -34.75 -25.66 -8.52
N GLN A 714 -34.84 -26.86 -9.10
CA GLN A 714 -35.73 -27.92 -8.61
C GLN A 714 -35.30 -28.52 -7.27
N GLU A 715 -34.03 -28.32 -6.87
CA GLU A 715 -33.46 -28.88 -5.64
C GLU A 715 -33.59 -27.95 -4.43
N SER A 716 -33.87 -26.65 -4.62
CA SER A 716 -33.85 -25.64 -3.55
C SER A 716 -35.26 -25.25 -3.09
N VAL A 717 -35.91 -26.09 -2.28
CA VAL A 717 -37.34 -25.96 -1.90
C VAL A 717 -37.56 -25.34 -0.50
N PHE A 718 -36.53 -25.23 0.33
CA PHE A 718 -36.67 -24.79 1.73
C PHE A 718 -36.29 -23.31 1.92
N PRO A 719 -37.20 -22.42 2.37
CA PRO A 719 -36.85 -21.04 2.72
C PRO A 719 -36.05 -20.95 4.03
N GLY A 720 -34.95 -20.19 4.05
CA GLY A 720 -34.08 -19.98 5.22
C GLY A 720 -33.44 -18.58 5.27
N TYR A 721 -32.96 -18.12 6.43
CA TYR A 721 -32.27 -16.82 6.54
C TYR A 721 -30.77 -16.92 6.19
N ILE A 722 -30.24 -15.96 5.41
CA ILE A 722 -28.81 -15.89 5.07
C ILE A 722 -28.01 -15.14 6.13
N ARG A 723 -28.33 -13.85 6.34
CA ARG A 723 -27.62 -12.88 7.18
C ARG A 723 -28.52 -11.68 7.50
N THR A 724 -28.08 -10.85 8.44
CA THR A 724 -28.72 -9.58 8.81
C THR A 724 -28.21 -8.43 7.95
N ILE A 725 -29.12 -7.59 7.43
CA ILE A 725 -28.83 -6.32 6.75
C ILE A 725 -29.69 -5.25 7.41
N LYS A 726 -29.08 -4.13 7.84
CA LYS A 726 -29.78 -3.05 8.59
C LYS A 726 -30.63 -3.61 9.75
N ASP A 727 -30.06 -4.52 10.56
CA ASP A 727 -30.70 -5.19 11.69
C ASP A 727 -31.92 -6.10 11.39
N LYS A 728 -32.28 -6.33 10.12
CA LYS A 728 -33.33 -7.30 9.69
C LYS A 728 -32.75 -8.51 8.95
N ARG A 729 -33.30 -9.71 9.20
CA ARG A 729 -32.83 -10.99 8.61
C ARG A 729 -33.41 -11.20 7.21
N ILE A 730 -32.58 -11.64 6.27
CA ILE A 730 -32.99 -11.78 4.86
C ILE A 730 -33.22 -13.25 4.45
N PRO A 731 -34.37 -13.60 3.83
CA PRO A 731 -34.71 -14.97 3.40
C PRO A 731 -34.17 -15.36 2.00
N CYS A 732 -33.83 -16.64 1.80
CA CYS A 732 -33.41 -17.26 0.53
C CYS A 732 -33.70 -18.78 0.52
N CYS A 733 -33.77 -19.40 -0.66
CA CYS A 733 -34.08 -20.83 -0.82
C CYS A 733 -32.83 -21.74 -0.72
N TYR A 734 -32.97 -22.86 -0.02
CA TYR A 734 -31.93 -23.86 0.24
C TYR A 734 -32.37 -25.28 -0.13
N LYS A 735 -31.39 -26.17 -0.32
CA LYS A 735 -31.61 -27.59 -0.61
C LYS A 735 -31.98 -28.43 0.61
N GLU A 736 -31.53 -28.02 1.80
CA GLU A 736 -31.76 -28.68 3.07
C GLU A 736 -32.15 -27.64 4.13
N GLU A 737 -32.87 -28.07 5.18
CA GLU A 737 -33.30 -27.21 6.29
C GLU A 737 -32.08 -26.69 7.08
N ARG A 738 -31.91 -25.37 7.19
CA ARG A 738 -30.84 -24.74 7.97
C ARG A 738 -31.33 -24.36 9.36
N SER A 739 -30.80 -25.01 10.41
CA SER A 739 -30.85 -24.53 11.79
C SER A 739 -29.60 -23.70 12.12
N GLU A 740 -29.77 -22.51 12.72
CA GLU A 740 -28.67 -21.56 13.00
C GLU A 740 -27.57 -22.17 13.89
N VAL A 741 -26.31 -22.13 13.43
CA VAL A 741 -25.12 -22.28 14.28
C VAL A 741 -24.24 -21.05 14.08
N LEU A 742 -24.00 -20.31 15.17
CA LEU A 742 -23.12 -19.16 15.24
C LEU A 742 -21.66 -19.63 15.33
N VAL A 743 -20.85 -19.36 14.31
CA VAL A 743 -19.37 -19.39 14.41
C VAL A 743 -18.82 -18.04 13.90
N PRO A 744 -17.89 -17.37 14.63
CA PRO A 744 -17.34 -16.08 14.23
C PRO A 744 -16.49 -16.17 12.94
N LYS A 745 -16.48 -15.06 12.18
CA LYS A 745 -15.80 -14.91 10.88
C LYS A 745 -14.27 -14.90 11.02
N ASP A 746 -13.60 -15.77 10.28
CA ASP A 746 -12.27 -15.51 9.72
C ASP A 746 -12.36 -15.29 8.20
N GLU A 747 -11.50 -14.41 7.69
CA GLU A 747 -11.49 -13.86 6.33
C GLU A 747 -11.35 -14.93 5.24
N LYS A 748 -12.26 -14.93 4.26
CA LYS A 748 -12.12 -15.73 3.03
C LYS A 748 -11.11 -15.06 2.08
N SER A 749 -9.81 -15.30 2.27
CA SER A 749 -8.79 -15.04 1.25
C SER A 749 -8.36 -16.35 0.58
N ASP A 750 -8.25 -16.36 -0.75
CA ASP A 750 -8.05 -17.56 -1.59
C ASP A 750 -6.80 -18.38 -1.18
N ASP A 751 -6.98 -19.59 -0.61
CA ASP A 751 -5.95 -20.53 -0.09
C ASP A 751 -4.88 -20.97 -1.07
N SER A 752 -5.01 -20.57 -2.33
CA SER A 752 -4.11 -20.99 -3.40
C SER A 752 -2.92 -20.07 -3.67
N TYR A 753 -2.94 -18.83 -3.14
CA TYR A 753 -1.89 -17.84 -3.39
C TYR A 753 -0.72 -17.94 -2.40
N ILE A 754 0.51 -17.94 -2.94
CA ILE A 754 1.77 -17.90 -2.20
C ILE A 754 2.09 -16.45 -1.86
N LEU A 755 2.32 -16.17 -0.58
CA LEU A 755 2.52 -14.83 -0.04
C LEU A 755 3.99 -14.40 -0.07
N SER A 756 4.24 -13.13 -0.39
CA SER A 756 5.56 -12.50 -0.25
C SER A 756 5.79 -11.88 1.13
N SER A 757 4.76 -11.81 2.00
CA SER A 757 4.82 -11.17 3.32
C SER A 757 5.73 -11.90 4.30
N ALA A 758 6.40 -11.16 5.20
CA ALA A 758 7.26 -11.72 6.24
C ALA A 758 6.51 -12.62 7.24
N LYS A 759 5.23 -12.34 7.48
CA LYS A 759 4.34 -13.15 8.32
C LYS A 759 3.34 -13.89 7.42
N THR A 760 3.32 -15.22 7.50
CA THR A 760 2.33 -16.03 6.78
C THR A 760 1.20 -16.47 7.72
N PRO A 761 -0.08 -16.32 7.32
CA PRO A 761 -1.20 -16.84 8.10
C PRO A 761 -1.15 -18.37 8.22
N SER A 762 -1.93 -18.94 9.15
CA SER A 762 -1.94 -20.39 9.41
C SER A 762 -2.14 -21.21 8.12
N MET A 763 -1.31 -22.22 7.90
CA MET A 763 -1.33 -23.13 6.74
C MET A 763 -1.04 -22.46 5.37
N ARG A 764 -0.81 -21.15 5.33
CA ARG A 764 -0.52 -20.41 4.09
C ARG A 764 0.95 -20.51 3.71
N MET A 765 1.20 -20.62 2.40
CA MET A 765 2.53 -20.71 1.83
C MET A 765 3.13 -19.31 1.59
N GLY A 766 4.42 -19.16 1.80
CA GLY A 766 5.21 -18.02 1.38
C GLY A 766 6.53 -18.44 0.73
N PHE A 767 7.11 -17.53 -0.04
CA PHE A 767 8.39 -17.76 -0.73
C PHE A 767 9.57 -17.82 0.24
N ILE A 768 10.55 -18.70 -0.03
CA ILE A 768 11.85 -18.75 0.65
C ILE A 768 12.84 -17.87 -0.13
N ASN A 769 13.68 -17.12 0.58
CA ASN A 769 14.73 -16.30 -0.03
C ASN A 769 15.86 -17.18 -0.61
N ASP A 770 16.30 -16.89 -1.83
CA ASP A 770 17.36 -17.62 -2.54
C ASP A 770 18.66 -17.74 -1.74
N LYS A 771 19.01 -16.73 -0.95
CA LYS A 771 20.22 -16.77 -0.08
C LYS A 771 20.10 -17.82 1.02
N ILE A 772 18.91 -17.96 1.60
CA ILE A 772 18.61 -18.96 2.64
C ILE A 772 18.49 -20.35 2.02
N ALA A 773 17.89 -20.45 0.84
CA ALA A 773 17.83 -21.69 0.09
C ALA A 773 19.23 -22.22 -0.26
N ALA A 774 20.11 -21.33 -0.73
CA ALA A 774 21.50 -21.66 -1.03
C ALA A 774 22.30 -22.06 0.21
N SER A 775 22.13 -21.37 1.35
CA SER A 775 22.84 -21.69 2.59
C SER A 775 22.40 -23.04 3.19
N LEU A 776 21.12 -23.38 3.08
CA LEU A 776 20.56 -24.65 3.54
C LEU A 776 20.66 -25.78 2.48
N ARG A 777 21.15 -25.47 1.26
CA ARG A 777 21.22 -26.37 0.09
C ARG A 777 19.87 -26.96 -0.31
N ILE A 778 18.80 -26.18 -0.22
CA ILE A 778 17.45 -26.57 -0.61
C ILE A 778 17.28 -26.33 -2.12
N PRO A 779 16.89 -27.35 -2.92
CA PRO A 779 16.72 -27.21 -4.36
C PRO A 779 15.37 -26.57 -4.68
N ILE A 780 15.33 -25.24 -4.81
CA ILE A 780 14.13 -24.47 -5.18
C ILE A 780 14.05 -24.29 -6.69
N LYS A 781 12.85 -24.48 -7.28
CA LYS A 781 12.60 -24.27 -8.72
C LYS A 781 11.25 -23.60 -8.96
N TYR A 782 11.06 -22.42 -8.36
CA TYR A 782 9.78 -21.69 -8.41
C TYR A 782 9.29 -21.41 -9.84
N ASP A 783 10.18 -21.13 -10.79
CA ASP A 783 9.80 -20.86 -12.19
C ASP A 783 9.09 -22.03 -12.88
N ALA A 784 9.36 -23.27 -12.44
CA ALA A 784 8.76 -24.48 -13.00
C ALA A 784 7.56 -25.00 -12.20
N SER A 785 7.43 -24.62 -10.93
CA SER A 785 6.42 -25.13 -10.00
C SER A 785 5.29 -24.12 -9.71
N VAL A 786 5.56 -22.82 -9.85
CA VAL A 786 4.64 -21.73 -9.51
C VAL A 786 4.26 -20.94 -10.76
N LYS A 787 2.97 -20.83 -11.05
CA LYS A 787 2.42 -19.96 -12.11
C LYS A 787 1.44 -18.96 -11.50
N LYS A 788 1.55 -17.67 -11.86
CA LYS A 788 0.72 -16.58 -11.31
C LYS A 788 0.66 -16.61 -9.77
N SER A 789 1.80 -16.84 -9.12
CA SER A 789 1.95 -16.95 -7.65
C SER A 789 1.08 -18.05 -6.99
N ARG A 790 0.70 -19.08 -7.75
CA ARG A 790 -0.01 -20.27 -7.25
C ARG A 790 0.80 -21.53 -7.58
N LEU A 791 0.84 -22.48 -6.65
CA LEU A 791 1.43 -23.80 -6.90
C LEU A 791 0.56 -24.57 -7.90
N ASP A 792 1.16 -25.02 -9.00
CA ASP A 792 0.45 -25.70 -10.08
C ASP A 792 0.01 -27.12 -9.66
N ALA A 793 -1.07 -27.64 -10.26
CA ALA A 793 -1.61 -28.95 -9.89
C ALA A 793 -0.62 -30.08 -10.23
N GLY A 794 -0.34 -30.98 -9.28
CA GLY A 794 0.63 -32.07 -9.45
C GLY A 794 2.10 -31.63 -9.39
N LYS A 795 2.39 -30.35 -9.12
CA LYS A 795 3.74 -29.85 -8.84
C LYS A 795 3.97 -29.72 -7.33
N ALA A 796 5.24 -29.73 -6.95
CA ALA A 796 5.68 -29.59 -5.58
C ALA A 796 6.98 -28.78 -5.49
N ASP A 797 7.13 -28.02 -4.41
CA ASP A 797 8.34 -27.24 -4.14
C ASP A 797 8.45 -26.93 -2.63
N PHE A 798 9.54 -26.30 -2.22
CA PHE A 798 9.79 -25.89 -0.83
C PHE A 798 9.27 -24.48 -0.56
N PHE A 799 8.49 -24.32 0.51
CA PHE A 799 7.91 -23.05 0.94
C PHE A 799 8.10 -22.84 2.44
N ARG A 800 8.03 -21.58 2.88
CA ARG A 800 7.72 -21.29 4.29
C ARG A 800 6.21 -21.40 4.48
N VAL A 801 5.76 -22.02 5.56
CA VAL A 801 4.34 -22.21 5.85
C VAL A 801 4.01 -21.66 7.23
N GLY A 802 2.94 -20.88 7.32
CA GLY A 802 2.55 -20.24 8.57
C GLY A 802 2.03 -21.26 9.59
N LEU A 803 2.58 -21.23 10.80
CA LEU A 803 2.20 -22.18 11.86
C LEU A 803 0.86 -21.83 12.52
N GLY A 804 0.50 -20.55 12.64
CA GLY A 804 -0.74 -20.16 13.33
C GLY A 804 -0.73 -20.58 14.80
N ARG A 805 -1.60 -21.54 15.17
CA ARG A 805 -1.59 -22.22 16.49
C ARG A 805 -0.85 -23.57 16.39
N PRO A 806 0.43 -23.66 16.82
CA PRO A 806 1.25 -24.86 16.71
C PRO A 806 0.61 -26.14 17.28
N SER A 807 -0.17 -26.03 18.37
CA SER A 807 -0.85 -27.18 18.98
C SER A 807 -1.81 -27.91 18.05
N LYS A 808 -2.39 -27.20 17.07
CA LYS A 808 -3.34 -27.74 16.10
C LYS A 808 -2.69 -28.06 14.74
N THR A 809 -1.72 -27.25 14.32
CA THR A 809 -1.14 -27.34 12.97
C THR A 809 0.06 -28.27 12.89
N LEU A 810 0.93 -28.35 13.91
CA LEU A 810 2.10 -29.24 13.89
C LEU A 810 1.75 -30.73 13.83
N PRO A 811 0.77 -31.25 14.59
CA PRO A 811 0.35 -32.65 14.44
C PRO A 811 -0.10 -32.97 13.01
N HIS A 812 -0.82 -32.02 12.38
CA HIS A 812 -1.27 -32.15 11.00
C HIS A 812 -0.10 -32.15 10.00
N PHE A 813 0.88 -31.26 10.16
CA PHE A 813 2.08 -31.21 9.31
C PHE A 813 2.99 -32.44 9.44
N LEU A 814 2.99 -33.10 10.59
CA LEU A 814 3.76 -34.31 10.86
C LEU A 814 2.99 -35.60 10.52
N GLY A 815 1.71 -35.49 10.13
CA GLY A 815 0.86 -36.65 9.87
C GLY A 815 0.58 -37.52 11.11
N ASP A 816 0.68 -36.94 12.31
CA ASP A 816 0.51 -37.66 13.58
C ASP A 816 -0.91 -37.43 14.13
N ALA A 817 -1.57 -38.51 14.57
CA ALA A 817 -2.93 -38.44 15.15
C ALA A 817 -2.92 -38.09 16.65
N LYS A 818 -1.74 -37.93 17.26
CA LYS A 818 -1.60 -37.56 18.67
C LYS A 818 -2.06 -36.14 18.92
N THR A 819 -3.08 -35.99 19.76
CA THR A 819 -3.54 -34.70 20.30
C THR A 819 -2.55 -34.19 21.34
N VAL A 820 -2.15 -32.93 21.24
CA VAL A 820 -1.30 -32.28 22.26
C VAL A 820 -2.14 -32.15 23.54
N PRO A 821 -1.69 -32.70 24.68
CA PRO A 821 -2.40 -32.59 25.95
C PRO A 821 -2.34 -31.16 26.49
N ASP A 822 -3.18 -30.85 27.45
CA ASP A 822 -3.16 -29.58 28.16
C ASP A 822 -1.93 -29.48 29.09
N PRO A 823 -1.30 -28.29 29.22
CA PRO A 823 -0.16 -28.06 30.13
C PRO A 823 -0.34 -28.60 31.56
N LYS A 824 -1.57 -28.54 32.10
CA LYS A 824 -1.91 -29.06 33.43
C LYS A 824 -1.70 -30.58 33.57
N ASP A 825 -1.97 -31.32 32.49
CA ASP A 825 -1.90 -32.79 32.46
C ASP A 825 -0.49 -33.29 32.09
N ALA A 826 0.37 -32.41 31.55
CA ALA A 826 1.73 -32.72 31.12
C ALA A 826 2.79 -31.88 31.86
N ARG A 827 2.72 -31.83 33.20
CA ARG A 827 3.61 -31.03 34.07
C ARG A 827 5.10 -31.22 33.78
N LYS A 828 5.52 -32.46 33.56
CA LYS A 828 6.94 -32.79 33.26
C LYS A 828 7.42 -32.12 31.98
N ASN A 829 6.56 -32.00 30.97
CA ASN A 829 6.89 -31.39 29.69
C ASN A 829 6.93 -29.86 29.78
N VAL A 830 6.04 -29.26 30.58
CA VAL A 830 6.07 -27.82 30.87
C VAL A 830 7.37 -27.42 31.54
N LEU A 831 7.87 -28.23 32.49
CA LEU A 831 9.14 -27.97 33.18
C LEU A 831 10.38 -28.09 32.29
N LEU A 832 10.26 -28.74 31.12
CA LEU A 832 11.33 -28.78 30.11
C LEU A 832 11.36 -27.52 29.25
N CYS A 833 10.29 -26.72 29.25
CA CYS A 833 10.19 -25.51 28.43
C CYS A 833 10.94 -24.35 29.08
N SER A 834 11.67 -23.57 28.26
CA SER A 834 12.48 -22.44 28.70
C SER A 834 11.66 -21.32 29.34
N PHE A 835 10.47 -21.03 28.78
CA PHE A 835 9.57 -19.97 29.26
C PHE A 835 8.95 -20.26 30.64
N ALA A 836 8.93 -21.51 31.09
CA ALA A 836 8.37 -21.87 32.40
C ALA A 836 9.16 -21.22 33.56
N ARG A 837 10.44 -20.89 33.35
CA ARG A 837 11.29 -20.18 34.32
C ARG A 837 10.96 -18.69 34.45
N THR A 838 10.58 -18.08 33.34
CA THR A 838 10.36 -16.62 33.22
C THR A 838 8.88 -16.26 33.26
N TRP A 839 8.02 -17.22 33.63
CA TRP A 839 6.59 -17.04 33.61
C TRP A 839 6.12 -16.20 34.80
N THR A 840 5.48 -15.07 34.51
CA THR A 840 5.07 -14.07 35.52
C THR A 840 3.58 -14.13 35.86
N GLU A 841 2.73 -14.64 34.97
CA GLU A 841 1.29 -14.73 35.19
C GLU A 841 0.95 -15.94 36.06
N MET A 842 0.84 -15.74 37.36
CA MET A 842 0.51 -16.80 38.32
C MET A 842 -0.98 -17.17 38.27
N GLY A 843 -1.28 -18.46 38.18
CA GLY A 843 -2.62 -19.02 38.35
C GLY A 843 -2.91 -19.49 39.79
N GLU A 844 -3.97 -20.27 39.96
CA GLU A 844 -4.38 -20.81 41.27
C GLU A 844 -3.61 -22.11 41.59
N GLY A 845 -3.13 -22.26 42.84
CA GLY A 845 -2.38 -23.45 43.26
C GLY A 845 -1.79 -23.36 44.67
N GLU A 846 -1.52 -24.53 45.28
CA GLU A 846 -0.95 -24.65 46.63
C GLU A 846 0.56 -24.37 46.65
N THR A 847 1.29 -24.83 45.63
CA THR A 847 2.72 -24.57 45.45
C THR A 847 2.97 -23.49 44.39
N GLN A 848 4.10 -22.79 44.47
CA GLN A 848 4.50 -21.78 43.47
C GLN A 848 4.58 -22.39 42.06
N LEU A 849 5.03 -23.64 41.96
CA LEU A 849 5.11 -24.38 40.71
C LEU A 849 3.72 -24.73 40.15
N ASP A 850 2.75 -25.10 40.99
CA ASP A 850 1.37 -25.31 40.56
C ASP A 850 0.71 -24.02 40.06
N ARG A 851 1.00 -22.88 40.69
CA ARG A 851 0.52 -21.56 40.23
C ARG A 851 1.08 -21.20 38.87
N ILE A 852 2.38 -21.43 38.63
CA ILE A 852 3.01 -21.21 37.33
C ILE A 852 2.37 -22.10 36.26
N VAL A 853 2.23 -23.40 36.53
CA VAL A 853 1.61 -24.35 35.58
C VAL A 853 0.16 -23.98 35.28
N SER A 854 -0.62 -23.56 36.29
CA SER A 854 -2.00 -23.09 36.10
C SER A 854 -2.06 -21.79 35.29
N GLY A 855 -1.10 -20.88 35.47
CA GLY A 855 -1.01 -19.66 34.68
C GLY A 855 -0.73 -19.95 33.21
N ILE A 856 0.21 -20.85 32.94
CA ILE A 856 0.53 -21.35 31.59
C ILE A 856 -0.69 -22.03 30.96
N GLN A 857 -1.46 -22.82 31.73
CA GLN A 857 -2.69 -23.45 31.25
C GLN A 857 -3.72 -22.41 30.77
N ASN A 858 -3.92 -21.34 31.54
CA ASN A 858 -4.88 -20.30 31.18
C ASN A 858 -4.44 -19.59 29.89
N ALA A 859 -3.15 -19.25 29.79
CA ALA A 859 -2.60 -18.65 28.58
C ALA A 859 -2.67 -19.58 27.36
N PHE A 860 -2.48 -20.89 27.53
CA PHE A 860 -2.64 -21.89 26.47
C PHE A 860 -4.09 -21.98 25.98
N THR A 861 -5.05 -22.05 26.91
CA THR A 861 -6.48 -22.19 26.61
C THR A 861 -7.03 -20.95 25.89
N GLU A 862 -6.64 -19.76 26.36
CA GLU A 862 -7.04 -18.48 25.77
C GLU A 862 -6.26 -18.14 24.48
N GLY A 863 -5.17 -18.86 24.19
CA GLY A 863 -4.31 -18.61 23.03
C GLY A 863 -3.48 -17.33 23.14
N ARG A 864 -3.07 -16.99 24.37
CA ARG A 864 -2.19 -15.85 24.69
C ARG A 864 -0.70 -16.20 24.70
N LEU A 865 -0.34 -17.48 24.61
CA LEU A 865 1.06 -17.89 24.45
C LEU A 865 1.67 -17.34 23.17
N SER A 866 2.96 -17.02 23.22
CA SER A 866 3.68 -16.68 22.01
C SER A 866 3.82 -17.92 21.11
N VAL A 867 3.97 -17.70 19.80
CA VAL A 867 4.13 -18.80 18.84
C VAL A 867 5.35 -19.66 19.19
N LEU A 868 6.43 -19.07 19.69
CA LEU A 868 7.64 -19.82 20.07
C LEU A 868 7.43 -20.65 21.33
N ASP A 869 6.72 -20.11 22.34
CA ASP A 869 6.41 -20.85 23.58
C ASP A 869 5.50 -22.04 23.30
N GLU A 870 4.48 -21.84 22.46
CA GLU A 870 3.58 -22.91 22.05
C GLU A 870 4.32 -23.95 21.18
N VAL A 871 5.26 -23.55 20.31
CA VAL A 871 6.11 -24.50 19.57
C VAL A 871 7.02 -25.29 20.52
N GLU A 872 7.64 -24.66 21.51
CA GLU A 872 8.50 -25.35 22.48
C GLU A 872 7.72 -26.42 23.26
N TYR A 873 6.53 -26.05 23.79
CA TYR A 873 5.67 -27.00 24.48
C TYR A 873 5.21 -28.14 23.57
N THR A 874 4.69 -27.83 22.39
CA THR A 874 4.16 -28.85 21.46
C THR A 874 5.25 -29.79 20.93
N THR A 875 6.45 -29.28 20.65
CA THR A 875 7.58 -30.10 20.20
C THR A 875 8.17 -30.96 21.32
N SER A 876 8.07 -30.53 22.58
CA SER A 876 8.41 -31.37 23.74
C SER A 876 7.48 -32.58 23.88
N VAL A 877 6.18 -32.40 23.56
CA VAL A 877 5.18 -33.48 23.55
C VAL A 877 5.37 -34.40 22.35
N LEU A 878 5.59 -33.83 21.16
CA LEU A 878 5.69 -34.57 19.90
C LEU A 878 7.09 -35.16 19.63
N GLY A 879 8.08 -34.87 20.48
CA GLY A 879 9.45 -35.39 20.38
C GLY A 879 10.20 -34.90 19.14
N CYS A 880 10.18 -33.59 18.89
CA CYS A 880 10.78 -33.00 17.69
C CYS A 880 12.05 -32.19 18.01
N LYS A 881 13.12 -32.38 17.22
CA LYS A 881 14.29 -31.49 17.25
C LYS A 881 14.02 -30.25 16.40
N VAL A 882 14.13 -29.06 16.99
CA VAL A 882 13.88 -27.78 16.31
C VAL A 882 15.19 -27.09 15.98
N ILE A 883 15.30 -26.60 14.75
CA ILE A 883 16.43 -25.79 14.28
C ILE A 883 15.88 -24.46 13.81
N ARG A 884 16.48 -23.35 14.25
CA ARG A 884 16.01 -22.00 13.94
C ARG A 884 16.91 -21.35 12.88
N VAL A 885 16.29 -20.62 11.97
CA VAL A 885 16.93 -19.83 10.93
C VAL A 885 16.35 -18.44 11.02
N ASP A 886 17.23 -17.45 11.16
CA ASP A 886 16.83 -16.05 11.20
C ASP A 886 16.97 -15.43 9.80
N THR A 887 15.88 -14.86 9.28
CA THR A 887 15.88 -14.26 7.95
C THR A 887 16.63 -12.93 7.91
N ALA A 888 16.74 -12.22 9.04
CA ALA A 888 17.46 -10.94 9.11
C ALA A 888 18.98 -11.15 8.98
N SER A 889 19.54 -12.10 9.72
CA SER A 889 20.97 -12.44 9.67
C SER A 889 21.32 -13.48 8.59
N ASN A 890 20.34 -14.13 7.95
CA ASN A 890 20.51 -15.28 7.06
C ASN A 890 21.36 -16.42 7.68
N SER A 891 21.32 -16.56 8.99
CA SER A 891 22.14 -17.50 9.75
C SER A 891 21.31 -18.51 10.52
N VAL A 892 21.87 -19.71 10.69
CA VAL A 892 21.27 -20.73 11.56
C VAL A 892 21.57 -20.34 13.00
N THR A 893 20.52 -20.19 13.81
CA THR A 893 20.62 -19.93 15.23
C THR A 893 20.44 -21.21 16.03
N CYS A 894 20.86 -21.20 17.29
CA CYS A 894 20.64 -22.35 18.15
C CYS A 894 19.14 -22.56 18.38
N GLY A 895 18.65 -23.76 18.06
CA GLY A 895 17.27 -24.18 18.34
C GLY A 895 17.18 -24.99 19.63
N PHE A 896 15.97 -25.36 20.02
CA PHE A 896 15.70 -26.16 21.21
C PHE A 896 15.36 -27.61 20.85
N TRP A 897 15.62 -28.53 21.78
CA TRP A 897 15.25 -29.93 21.66
C TRP A 897 14.89 -30.50 23.03
N SER A 898 14.03 -31.52 23.06
CA SER A 898 13.76 -32.30 24.27
C SER A 898 14.84 -33.37 24.45
N ASP A 899 15.59 -33.34 25.56
CA ASP A 899 16.60 -34.36 25.90
C ASP A 899 16.02 -35.78 26.08
N THR A 900 14.70 -35.90 26.17
CA THR A 900 13.95 -37.15 26.23
C THR A 900 13.83 -37.89 24.89
N ALA A 901 14.27 -37.29 23.77
CA ALA A 901 14.17 -37.88 22.44
C ALA A 901 15.46 -38.61 22.04
N TRP A 902 15.31 -39.79 21.43
CA TRP A 902 16.44 -40.47 20.79
C TRP A 902 16.88 -39.64 19.56
N PRO A 903 18.19 -39.52 19.26
CA PRO A 903 18.73 -38.70 18.16
C PRO A 903 18.24 -39.02 16.73
N ARG A 904 17.23 -39.89 16.56
CA ARG A 904 16.83 -40.50 15.29
C ARG A 904 15.43 -40.16 14.79
N GLU A 905 14.54 -39.55 15.57
CA GLU A 905 13.10 -39.64 15.22
C GLU A 905 12.57 -38.50 14.34
N ARG A 906 12.66 -37.20 14.72
CA ARG A 906 12.06 -36.10 13.94
C ARG A 906 12.89 -34.81 14.00
N THR A 907 13.06 -34.11 12.87
CA THR A 907 13.79 -32.83 12.83
C THR A 907 13.05 -31.82 11.95
N ILE A 908 12.74 -30.65 12.52
CA ILE A 908 12.01 -29.55 11.87
C ILE A 908 12.86 -28.28 11.83
N VAL A 909 12.62 -27.44 10.83
CA VAL A 909 13.30 -26.13 10.69
C VAL A 909 12.26 -25.02 10.76
N LEU A 910 12.49 -24.06 11.65
CA LEU A 910 11.74 -22.82 11.75
C LEU A 910 12.52 -21.69 11.08
N ILE A 911 11.88 -20.98 10.17
CA ILE A 911 12.36 -19.75 9.54
C ILE A 911 11.57 -18.61 10.19
N ASP A 912 12.20 -17.89 11.12
CA ASP A 912 11.57 -16.95 12.05
C ASP A 912 10.41 -17.56 12.87
N GLN A 913 9.17 -17.37 12.43
CA GLN A 913 7.93 -17.90 13.02
C GLN A 913 7.20 -18.90 12.11
N ASP A 914 7.73 -19.14 10.91
CA ASP A 914 7.16 -20.02 9.90
C ASP A 914 7.94 -21.34 9.83
N ILE A 915 7.30 -22.40 9.35
CA ILE A 915 7.92 -23.71 9.23
C ILE A 915 8.38 -23.98 7.80
N LEU A 916 9.56 -24.58 7.64
CA LEU A 916 10.04 -25.05 6.34
C LEU A 916 9.27 -26.32 5.96
N ALA A 917 8.51 -26.26 4.87
CA ALA A 917 7.75 -27.40 4.38
C ALA A 917 7.97 -27.61 2.88
N HIS A 918 8.04 -28.87 2.46
CA HIS A 918 7.80 -29.23 1.07
C HIS A 918 6.30 -29.41 0.87
N VAL A 919 5.73 -28.65 -0.07
CA VAL A 919 4.28 -28.64 -0.33
C VAL A 919 4.01 -29.18 -1.72
N ALA A 920 3.16 -30.19 -1.83
CA ALA A 920 2.70 -30.73 -3.10
C ALA A 920 1.19 -30.51 -3.27
N ARG A 921 0.75 -30.11 -4.47
CA ARG A 921 -0.67 -29.92 -4.77
C ARG A 921 -1.26 -31.21 -5.37
N THR A 922 -2.28 -31.77 -4.72
CA THR A 922 -2.95 -33.00 -5.18
C THR A 922 -3.85 -32.74 -6.39
N THR A 923 -4.01 -33.75 -7.26
CA THR A 923 -4.88 -33.70 -8.45
C THR A 923 -6.28 -34.27 -8.20
N GLU A 924 -6.50 -34.92 -7.05
CA GLU A 924 -7.78 -35.56 -6.71
C GLU A 924 -8.79 -34.55 -6.16
N LYS A 925 -9.96 -34.46 -6.81
CA LYS A 925 -11.05 -33.52 -6.49
C LYS A 925 -11.91 -33.93 -5.26
N SER A 926 -11.59 -35.01 -4.55
CA SER A 926 -12.57 -35.71 -3.71
C SER A 926 -12.48 -35.54 -2.18
N ARG A 927 -11.57 -34.73 -1.62
CA ARG A 927 -11.58 -34.45 -0.17
C ARG A 927 -11.32 -32.98 0.16
N GLY A 928 -12.31 -32.32 0.76
CA GLY A 928 -12.16 -30.99 1.35
C GLY A 928 -11.02 -30.93 2.38
N PHE A 929 -10.39 -29.76 2.49
CA PHE A 929 -9.12 -29.49 3.19
C PHE A 929 -7.86 -30.24 2.67
N GLY A 930 -7.98 -31.17 1.71
CA GLY A 930 -6.88 -32.01 1.19
C GLY A 930 -6.22 -31.55 -0.12
N LYS A 931 -6.23 -30.24 -0.43
CA LYS A 931 -5.66 -29.71 -1.69
C LYS A 931 -4.12 -29.72 -1.72
N TYR A 932 -3.49 -29.69 -0.55
CA TYR A 932 -2.04 -29.64 -0.38
C TYR A 932 -1.59 -30.72 0.59
N THR A 933 -0.50 -31.41 0.27
CA THR A 933 0.21 -32.30 1.19
C THR A 933 1.49 -31.61 1.64
N TYR A 934 1.71 -31.58 2.95
CA TYR A 934 2.85 -30.95 3.58
C TYR A 934 3.81 -32.02 4.11
N SER A 935 5.10 -31.85 3.82
CA SER A 935 6.16 -32.68 4.40
C SER A 935 7.17 -31.77 5.09
N VAL A 936 7.36 -31.97 6.39
CA VAL A 936 8.12 -31.04 7.26
C VAL A 936 9.31 -31.72 7.96
N ASN A 937 9.34 -33.06 8.04
CA ASN A 937 10.45 -33.78 8.65
C ASN A 937 11.66 -33.81 7.70
N LEU A 938 12.76 -33.15 8.07
CA LEU A 938 14.00 -33.09 7.27
C LEU A 938 14.68 -34.46 7.07
N ARG A 939 14.27 -35.47 7.84
CA ARG A 939 14.83 -36.83 7.77
C ARG A 939 14.12 -37.72 6.75
N GLU A 940 12.93 -37.31 6.31
CA GLU A 940 12.09 -38.07 5.38
C GLU A 940 12.17 -37.48 3.96
N ALA A 941 11.94 -38.32 2.96
CA ALA A 941 11.76 -37.84 1.59
C ALA A 941 10.51 -36.94 1.56
N PRO A 942 10.58 -35.74 0.94
CA PRO A 942 11.42 -35.37 -0.21
C PRO A 942 12.65 -34.50 0.11
N PHE A 943 13.08 -34.37 1.37
CA PHE A 943 14.28 -33.60 1.69
C PHE A 943 15.58 -34.33 1.27
N PRO A 944 16.52 -33.65 0.57
CA PRO A 944 17.82 -34.24 0.25
C PRO A 944 18.66 -34.52 1.52
N LYS A 945 19.32 -35.68 1.58
CA LYS A 945 20.20 -36.05 2.72
C LYS A 945 21.31 -35.03 3.02
N GLN A 946 21.73 -34.26 2.01
CA GLN A 946 22.72 -33.18 2.13
C GLN A 946 22.22 -31.98 2.93
N VAL A 947 20.91 -31.71 2.92
CA VAL A 947 20.30 -30.63 3.70
C VAL A 947 20.44 -30.95 5.18
N LEU A 948 20.08 -32.17 5.59
CA LEU A 948 20.17 -32.60 6.99
C LEU A 948 21.61 -32.51 7.54
N SER A 949 22.62 -32.95 6.78
CA SER A 949 24.01 -32.88 7.22
C SER A 949 24.53 -31.45 7.33
N THR A 950 24.18 -30.59 6.37
CA THR A 950 24.58 -29.18 6.34
C THR A 950 23.93 -28.42 7.50
N VAL A 951 22.61 -28.53 7.66
CA VAL A 951 21.85 -27.84 8.72
C VAL A 951 22.28 -28.31 10.11
N THR A 952 22.53 -29.60 10.31
CA THR A 952 23.03 -30.13 11.59
C THR A 952 24.44 -29.62 11.91
N SER A 953 25.31 -29.48 10.90
CA SER A 953 26.66 -28.92 11.10
C SER A 953 26.64 -27.43 11.44
N LEU A 954 25.75 -26.65 10.82
CA LEU A 954 25.57 -25.24 11.11
C LEU A 954 24.97 -25.03 12.49
N GLN A 955 23.96 -25.83 12.86
CA GLN A 955 23.41 -25.84 14.21
C GLN A 955 24.47 -26.21 15.25
N ALA A 956 25.30 -27.23 14.99
CA ALA A 956 26.35 -27.63 15.93
C ALA A 956 27.37 -26.51 16.17
N LYS A 957 27.68 -25.70 15.15
CA LYS A 957 28.51 -24.50 15.28
C LYS A 957 27.79 -23.38 16.01
N ALA A 958 26.50 -23.16 15.72
CA ALA A 958 25.69 -22.11 16.34
C ALA A 958 25.35 -22.41 17.82
N CYS A 959 25.27 -23.69 18.19
CA CYS A 959 25.01 -24.16 19.55
C CYS A 959 26.28 -24.55 20.31
N ALA A 960 27.48 -24.36 19.74
CA ALA A 960 28.73 -24.67 20.42
C ALA A 960 28.94 -23.66 21.58
N SER A 961 28.58 -24.07 22.79
CA SER A 961 28.90 -23.35 24.02
C SER A 961 30.01 -24.08 24.77
N ASP A 962 31.09 -23.39 25.16
CA ASP A 962 32.15 -23.92 26.02
C ASP A 962 31.71 -24.03 27.51
N ARG A 963 30.40 -24.13 27.77
CA ARG A 963 29.81 -24.22 29.11
C ARG A 963 29.85 -25.67 29.61
N PRO A 964 30.37 -25.92 30.83
CA PRO A 964 30.52 -27.26 31.37
C PRO A 964 29.15 -27.91 31.69
N ARG A 965 29.01 -29.20 31.38
CA ARG A 965 27.82 -30.01 31.69
C ARG A 965 28.06 -30.89 32.92
N TYR A 966 26.98 -31.50 33.42
CA TYR A 966 27.02 -32.43 34.56
C TYR A 966 28.04 -33.57 34.38
N THR A 967 28.11 -34.14 33.18
CA THR A 967 29.07 -35.21 32.85
C THR A 967 30.51 -34.75 32.91
N ASP A 968 30.79 -33.50 32.50
CA ASP A 968 32.14 -32.94 32.49
C ASP A 968 32.61 -32.67 33.92
N ALA A 969 31.74 -32.12 34.77
CA ALA A 969 32.02 -31.93 36.20
C ALA A 969 32.29 -33.26 36.93
N ILE A 970 31.50 -34.30 36.64
CA ILE A 970 31.72 -35.63 37.24
C ILE A 970 33.03 -36.25 36.76
N ASN A 971 33.37 -36.13 35.48
CA ASN A 971 34.63 -36.67 34.95
C ASN A 971 35.86 -35.97 35.58
N GLU A 972 35.77 -34.66 35.81
CA GLU A 972 36.79 -33.88 36.53
C GLU A 972 36.92 -34.26 38.00
N LEU A 973 35.83 -34.68 38.67
CA LEU A 973 35.84 -35.11 40.06
C LEU A 973 36.29 -36.57 40.23
N ARG A 974 35.87 -37.46 39.33
CA ARG A 974 36.28 -38.87 39.31
C ARG A 974 37.76 -39.03 39.02
N SER A 975 38.34 -38.21 38.13
CA SER A 975 39.77 -38.24 37.85
C SER A 975 40.63 -37.81 39.05
N LYS A 976 40.04 -37.09 40.01
CA LYS A 976 40.70 -36.58 41.23
C LYS A 976 40.29 -37.33 42.52
N GLY A 977 39.40 -38.32 42.44
CA GLY A 977 39.07 -39.23 43.55
C GLY A 977 38.22 -38.64 44.69
N HIS A 978 37.33 -37.68 44.40
CA HIS A 978 36.47 -37.06 45.43
C HIS A 978 35.00 -37.52 45.34
N ASP A 979 34.38 -37.76 46.51
CA ASP A 979 32.94 -37.93 46.64
C ASP A 979 32.22 -36.57 46.54
N PHE A 980 31.08 -36.54 45.86
CA PHE A 980 30.39 -35.29 45.51
C PHE A 980 28.93 -35.24 45.99
N GLN A 981 28.47 -34.02 46.24
CA GLN A 981 27.08 -33.67 46.49
C GLN A 981 26.54 -32.87 45.29
N VAL A 982 25.23 -32.82 45.16
CA VAL A 982 24.57 -32.08 44.07
C VAL A 982 23.73 -30.95 44.65
N ILE A 983 23.82 -29.77 44.04
CA ILE A 983 23.00 -28.61 44.37
C ILE A 983 21.89 -28.49 43.34
N MET A 984 20.64 -28.46 43.81
CA MET A 984 19.46 -28.23 42.99
C MET A 984 19.11 -26.75 42.91
N ASP A 985 18.50 -26.36 41.80
CA ASP A 985 17.81 -25.10 41.56
C ASP A 985 16.34 -25.24 42.02
N PRO A 986 15.63 -24.17 42.46
CA PRO A 986 14.19 -24.12 42.77
C PRO A 986 13.21 -24.91 41.86
N PHE A 987 13.64 -25.31 40.66
CA PHE A 987 12.86 -26.12 39.71
C PHE A 987 13.33 -27.59 39.63
N ASP A 988 13.93 -28.13 40.69
CA ASP A 988 14.42 -29.52 40.81
C ASP A 988 15.45 -29.94 39.74
N ARG A 989 16.32 -29.02 39.34
CA ARG A 989 17.42 -29.29 38.39
C ARG A 989 18.78 -29.20 39.06
N ILE A 990 19.70 -30.06 38.65
CA ILE A 990 21.08 -30.05 39.12
C ILE A 990 21.80 -28.83 38.53
N GLN A 991 22.13 -27.84 39.35
CA GLN A 991 22.80 -26.59 38.92
C GLN A 991 24.31 -26.56 39.23
N ALA A 992 24.75 -27.33 40.22
CA ALA A 992 26.17 -27.44 40.55
C ALA A 992 26.52 -28.74 41.25
N VAL A 993 27.79 -29.09 41.19
CA VAL A 993 28.38 -30.21 41.92
C VAL A 993 29.30 -29.65 43.01
N PHE A 994 29.10 -30.12 44.24
CA PHE A 994 29.74 -29.58 45.42
C PHE A 994 30.56 -30.64 46.17
N VAL A 995 31.80 -30.29 46.50
CA VAL A 995 32.65 -31.03 47.42
C VAL A 995 33.03 -30.11 48.59
N PRO A 996 32.55 -30.39 49.82
CA PRO A 996 32.79 -29.52 50.97
C PRO A 996 34.27 -29.17 51.16
N LYS A 997 34.57 -27.87 51.37
CA LYS A 997 35.91 -27.28 51.55
C LYS A 997 36.88 -27.40 50.37
N VAL A 998 36.51 -28.08 49.28
CA VAL A 998 37.39 -28.35 48.14
C VAL A 998 36.98 -27.56 46.90
N VAL A 999 35.76 -27.74 46.40
CA VAL A 999 35.31 -27.08 45.15
C VAL A 999 33.79 -27.01 45.04
N VAL A 1000 33.32 -25.92 44.41
CA VAL A 1000 31.96 -25.80 43.88
C VAL A 1000 32.10 -25.67 42.37
N LEU A 1001 31.61 -26.67 41.61
CA LEU A 1001 31.64 -26.68 40.15
C LEU A 1001 30.25 -26.32 39.62
N PRO A 1002 30.03 -25.06 39.19
CA PRO A 1002 28.79 -24.66 38.55
C PRO A 1002 28.71 -25.27 37.15
N ILE A 1003 27.54 -25.79 36.79
CA ILE A 1003 27.30 -26.40 35.49
C ILE A 1003 26.05 -25.82 34.86
N GLN A 1004 25.86 -26.10 33.58
CA GLN A 1004 24.58 -25.84 32.95
C GLN A 1004 23.48 -26.68 33.63
N PRO A 1005 22.40 -26.06 34.15
CA PRO A 1005 21.40 -26.78 34.92
C PRO A 1005 20.72 -27.89 34.11
N ALA A 1006 20.66 -29.10 34.68
CA ALA A 1006 20.17 -30.30 34.01
C ALA A 1006 19.08 -31.03 34.82
N THR A 1007 18.05 -31.55 34.13
CA THR A 1007 16.90 -32.28 34.70
C THR A 1007 17.18 -33.79 34.91
N MET A 1008 18.43 -34.17 35.21
CA MET A 1008 18.78 -35.59 35.42
C MET A 1008 18.36 -36.08 36.82
N GLU A 1009 17.88 -37.32 36.90
CA GLU A 1009 17.65 -37.97 38.19
C GLU A 1009 18.99 -38.19 38.92
N SER A 1010 19.05 -37.78 40.20
CA SER A 1010 20.25 -37.96 41.02
C SER A 1010 20.57 -39.45 41.17
N LEU A 1011 21.84 -39.83 40.99
CA LEU A 1011 22.27 -41.22 41.17
C LEU A 1011 21.97 -41.70 42.61
N PRO A 1012 21.48 -42.93 42.80
CA PRO A 1012 21.17 -43.45 44.13
C PRO A 1012 22.41 -43.46 45.03
N GLY A 1013 22.34 -42.78 46.18
CA GLY A 1013 23.44 -42.63 47.15
C GLY A 1013 24.14 -41.27 47.18
N VAL A 1014 23.84 -40.36 46.25
CA VAL A 1014 24.39 -38.99 46.22
C VAL A 1014 23.55 -38.05 47.10
N HIS A 1015 24.18 -37.29 48.00
CA HIS A 1015 23.49 -36.29 48.82
C HIS A 1015 23.09 -35.05 47.99
N VAL A 1016 21.84 -34.61 48.17
CA VAL A 1016 21.23 -33.53 47.39
C VAL A 1016 20.93 -32.32 48.29
N ARG A 1017 21.27 -31.12 47.83
CA ARG A 1017 20.96 -29.82 48.46
C ARG A 1017 19.90 -29.08 47.66
N SER A 1018 18.97 -28.40 48.33
CA SER A 1018 17.87 -27.67 47.67
C SER A 1018 18.31 -26.36 47.02
N GLY A 1019 19.45 -25.79 47.41
CA GLY A 1019 20.00 -24.59 46.79
C GLY A 1019 21.35 -24.14 47.34
N TYR A 1020 21.91 -23.09 46.75
CA TYR A 1020 23.14 -22.45 47.25
C TYR A 1020 22.96 -21.83 48.65
N SER A 1021 21.73 -21.52 49.06
CA SER A 1021 21.37 -21.04 50.40
C SER A 1021 21.66 -22.04 51.51
N ASP A 1022 21.70 -23.34 51.19
CA ASP A 1022 21.89 -24.40 52.17
C ASP A 1022 23.37 -24.63 52.50
N ILE A 1023 24.28 -23.95 51.79
CA ILE A 1023 25.74 -24.07 51.96
C ILE A 1023 26.20 -23.01 52.95
N LYS A 1024 26.73 -23.44 54.09
CA LYS A 1024 27.31 -22.53 55.07
C LYS A 1024 28.64 -21.97 54.58
N SER A 1025 28.97 -20.74 54.96
CA SER A 1025 30.26 -20.12 54.58
C SER A 1025 31.48 -20.93 55.04
N GLU A 1026 31.37 -21.70 56.12
CA GLU A 1026 32.42 -22.60 56.63
C GLU A 1026 32.66 -23.86 55.77
N GLU A 1027 31.66 -24.24 54.95
CA GLU A 1027 31.71 -25.39 54.05
C GLU A 1027 32.25 -25.03 52.66
N LEU A 1028 32.32 -23.73 52.34
CA LEU A 1028 32.91 -23.24 51.10
C LEU A 1028 34.44 -23.43 51.09
N PRO A 1029 35.05 -23.63 49.91
CA PRO A 1029 36.51 -23.71 49.78
C PRO A 1029 37.18 -22.36 50.06
N THR A 1030 38.44 -22.39 50.50
CA THR A 1030 39.28 -21.18 50.52
C THR A 1030 39.66 -20.79 49.09
N ARG A 1031 39.92 -19.50 48.85
CA ARG A 1031 40.31 -18.98 47.52
C ARG A 1031 41.49 -19.75 46.92
N GLN A 1032 42.50 -20.07 47.73
CA GLN A 1032 43.69 -20.81 47.28
C GLN A 1032 43.38 -22.28 46.94
N ALA A 1033 42.50 -22.93 47.71
CA ALA A 1033 42.08 -24.31 47.42
C ALA A 1033 41.24 -24.38 46.14
N LEU A 1034 40.29 -23.44 45.97
CA LEU A 1034 39.45 -23.37 44.78
C LEU A 1034 40.29 -23.08 43.51
N ARG A 1035 41.21 -22.12 43.59
CA ARG A 1035 42.07 -21.75 42.46
C ARG A 1035 42.99 -22.90 42.02
N SER A 1036 43.62 -23.58 42.97
CA SER A 1036 44.48 -24.73 42.66
C SER A 1036 43.69 -25.89 42.03
N PHE A 1037 42.45 -26.13 42.46
CA PHE A 1037 41.58 -27.13 41.86
C PHE A 1037 41.17 -26.77 40.42
N LEU A 1038 40.74 -25.51 40.19
CA LEU A 1038 40.25 -25.02 38.90
C LEU A 1038 41.36 -24.91 37.86
N ASP A 1039 42.56 -24.48 38.24
CA ASP A 1039 43.72 -24.43 37.33
C ASP A 1039 44.15 -25.83 36.86
N ALA A 1040 43.89 -26.87 37.66
CA ALA A 1040 44.15 -28.27 37.31
C ALA A 1040 43.02 -28.97 36.53
N THR A 1041 41.95 -28.26 36.14
CA THR A 1041 40.86 -28.86 35.32
C THR A 1041 41.25 -28.99 33.84
N THR A 1042 40.74 -30.03 33.18
CA THR A 1042 40.94 -30.27 31.74
C THR A 1042 39.95 -29.49 30.87
N HIS A 1043 38.72 -29.28 31.36
CA HIS A 1043 37.69 -28.52 30.65
C HIS A 1043 37.95 -27.01 30.70
N LYS A 1044 38.00 -26.36 29.53
CA LYS A 1044 38.33 -24.92 29.40
C LYS A 1044 37.39 -24.02 30.20
N GLY A 1045 36.10 -24.36 30.25
CA GLY A 1045 35.07 -23.56 30.94
C GLY A 1045 35.23 -23.46 32.47
N PHE A 1046 36.01 -24.33 33.13
CA PHE A 1046 36.24 -24.25 34.57
C PHE A 1046 37.46 -23.40 34.96
N LYS A 1047 38.19 -22.85 33.99
CA LYS A 1047 39.38 -22.03 34.28
C LYS A 1047 39.01 -20.72 34.96
N TRP A 1048 39.83 -20.29 35.90
CA TRP A 1048 39.65 -19.05 36.66
C TRP A 1048 39.94 -17.82 35.79
N VAL A 1049 39.08 -16.79 35.83
CA VAL A 1049 39.24 -15.54 35.06
C VAL A 1049 39.45 -14.34 35.99
N GLU A 1050 38.45 -13.99 36.81
CA GLU A 1050 38.48 -12.82 37.68
C GLU A 1050 37.80 -13.09 39.03
N ASP A 1051 38.07 -12.23 40.01
CA ASP A 1051 37.47 -12.30 41.35
C ASP A 1051 36.39 -11.23 41.49
N LEU A 1052 35.23 -11.61 42.01
CA LEU A 1052 34.08 -10.75 42.17
C LEU A 1052 33.98 -10.25 43.62
N LYS A 1053 33.60 -8.97 43.74
CA LYS A 1053 33.50 -8.24 45.00
C LYS A 1053 32.06 -8.08 45.42
N ASP A 1054 31.79 -8.20 46.71
CA ASP A 1054 30.49 -7.87 47.31
C ASP A 1054 30.32 -6.36 47.58
N SER A 1055 29.11 -5.96 47.98
CA SER A 1055 28.77 -4.58 48.35
C SER A 1055 29.54 -4.05 49.57
N THR A 1056 30.23 -4.92 50.32
CA THR A 1056 31.11 -4.56 51.43
C THR A 1056 32.59 -4.51 51.05
N GLY A 1057 32.91 -4.73 49.77
CA GLY A 1057 34.28 -4.68 49.24
C GLY A 1057 35.12 -5.92 49.55
N ARG A 1058 34.51 -7.08 49.81
CA ARG A 1058 35.22 -8.36 50.03
C ARG A 1058 35.18 -9.22 48.76
N PHE A 1059 36.22 -10.03 48.53
CA PHE A 1059 36.19 -11.05 47.49
C PHE A 1059 35.39 -12.25 47.96
N VAL A 1060 34.38 -12.67 47.19
CA VAL A 1060 33.44 -13.73 47.61
C VAL A 1060 33.25 -14.83 46.55
N GLU A 1061 33.44 -14.50 45.27
CA GLU A 1061 33.22 -15.44 44.16
C GLU A 1061 34.28 -15.27 43.08
N SER A 1062 34.50 -16.31 42.28
CA SER A 1062 35.32 -16.24 41.08
C SER A 1062 34.49 -16.42 39.82
N LEU A 1063 34.77 -15.60 38.81
CA LEU A 1063 34.25 -15.77 37.46
C LEU A 1063 35.11 -16.80 36.74
N LEU A 1064 34.45 -17.82 36.19
CA LEU A 1064 35.08 -18.86 35.39
C LEU A 1064 35.05 -18.48 33.89
N ALA A 1065 35.86 -19.15 33.08
CA ALA A 1065 35.89 -18.97 31.63
C ALA A 1065 34.57 -19.36 30.94
N SER A 1066 33.72 -20.14 31.62
CA SER A 1066 32.35 -20.45 31.22
C SER A 1066 31.33 -19.36 31.55
N GLU A 1067 31.78 -18.24 32.13
CA GLU A 1067 30.97 -17.15 32.70
C GLU A 1067 30.18 -17.55 33.96
N PHE A 1068 30.30 -18.79 34.42
CA PHE A 1068 29.73 -19.21 35.69
C PHE A 1068 30.53 -18.67 36.87
N ARG A 1069 29.87 -18.55 38.02
CA ARG A 1069 30.45 -18.03 39.26
C ARG A 1069 30.64 -19.16 40.26
N ALA A 1070 31.83 -19.28 40.83
CA ALA A 1070 32.15 -20.27 41.86
C ALA A 1070 32.37 -19.56 43.21
N PRO A 1071 31.54 -19.83 44.23
CA PRO A 1071 31.67 -19.20 45.54
C PRO A 1071 32.84 -19.76 46.37
N PHE A 1072 33.50 -18.90 47.13
CA PHE A 1072 34.55 -19.25 48.09
C PHE A 1072 34.41 -18.42 49.38
N GLN A 1073 35.24 -18.72 50.39
CA GLN A 1073 35.20 -18.02 51.68
C GLN A 1073 35.56 -16.52 51.54
N PRO A 1074 34.77 -15.58 52.10
CA PRO A 1074 35.02 -14.15 51.96
C PRO A 1074 36.41 -13.71 52.43
N GLU A 1075 37.12 -12.94 51.60
CA GLU A 1075 38.48 -12.42 51.88
C GLU A 1075 38.52 -10.88 51.70
N GLU A 1076 39.35 -10.17 52.48
CA GLU A 1076 39.50 -8.71 52.37
C GLU A 1076 40.11 -8.30 51.01
N SER A 1077 39.61 -7.22 50.40
CA SER A 1077 40.04 -6.78 49.05
C SER A 1077 40.49 -5.31 49.00
N THR A 1078 41.16 -4.94 47.91
CA THR A 1078 41.55 -3.55 47.59
C THR A 1078 40.34 -2.72 47.10
N PRO A 1079 40.37 -1.38 47.16
CA PRO A 1079 39.25 -0.53 46.74
C PRO A 1079 38.85 -0.77 45.27
N GLY A 1080 37.56 -0.93 44.99
CA GLY A 1080 37.02 -1.03 43.63
C GLY A 1080 35.51 -1.31 43.62
N ASP A 1081 34.88 -1.19 42.46
CA ASP A 1081 33.41 -1.22 42.34
C ASP A 1081 32.82 -2.61 42.66
N PRO A 1082 31.75 -2.68 43.45
CA PRO A 1082 31.06 -3.94 43.75
C PRO A 1082 30.34 -4.48 42.51
N LYS A 1083 30.39 -5.80 42.32
CA LYS A 1083 29.65 -6.50 41.25
C LYS A 1083 28.52 -7.32 41.87
N GLU A 1084 27.56 -7.72 41.05
CA GLU A 1084 26.49 -8.62 41.48
C GLU A 1084 27.10 -9.99 41.89
N VAL A 1085 26.86 -10.43 43.13
CA VAL A 1085 27.36 -11.70 43.70
C VAL A 1085 26.28 -12.33 44.58
N LEU A 1086 26.31 -13.65 44.80
CA LEU A 1086 25.32 -14.42 45.57
C LEU A 1086 25.19 -13.93 47.02
N SER A 1087 26.26 -13.39 47.61
CA SER A 1087 26.18 -12.78 48.96
C SER A 1087 25.30 -11.52 48.99
N THR A 1088 25.21 -10.80 47.87
CA THR A 1088 24.30 -9.66 47.69
C THR A 1088 22.86 -10.14 47.51
N MET A 1089 22.63 -11.21 46.75
CA MET A 1089 21.31 -11.85 46.60
C MET A 1089 20.81 -12.51 47.90
N SER A 1090 21.71 -13.00 48.75
CA SER A 1090 21.37 -13.57 50.05
C SER A 1090 20.92 -12.51 51.07
N ARG A 1091 21.39 -11.25 50.93
CA ARG A 1091 20.94 -10.11 51.76
C ARG A 1091 19.69 -9.42 51.19
N HIS A 1092 19.56 -9.37 49.87
CA HIS A 1092 18.43 -8.77 49.17
C HIS A 1092 17.94 -9.77 48.10
N PRO A 1093 16.93 -10.60 48.41
CA PRO A 1093 16.44 -11.60 47.47
C PRO A 1093 15.93 -10.94 46.19
N GLU A 1094 16.06 -11.62 45.05
CA GLU A 1094 15.69 -11.11 43.72
C GLU A 1094 14.22 -10.63 43.67
N GLY A 1095 13.33 -11.28 44.43
CA GLY A 1095 11.95 -10.82 44.64
C GLY A 1095 11.84 -9.41 45.24
N LEU A 1096 12.78 -8.98 46.07
CA LEU A 1096 12.80 -7.63 46.65
C LEU A 1096 13.38 -6.57 45.69
N LEU A 1097 14.08 -6.99 44.63
CA LEU A 1097 14.60 -6.12 43.58
C LEU A 1097 13.66 -6.06 42.37
N THR A 1098 12.88 -7.11 42.14
CA THR A 1098 11.92 -7.25 41.04
C THR A 1098 10.48 -6.93 41.44
N GLU A 1099 10.08 -7.28 42.66
CA GLU A 1099 8.78 -6.94 43.27
C GLU A 1099 8.90 -5.83 44.32
N GLY A 1100 10.12 -5.35 44.59
CA GLY A 1100 10.35 -4.22 45.48
C GLY A 1100 9.71 -2.95 44.95
N GLY A 1101 9.07 -2.20 45.84
CA GLY A 1101 8.65 -0.85 45.53
C GLY A 1101 9.84 0.01 45.08
N PRO A 1102 9.63 1.03 44.24
CA PRO A 1102 10.73 1.82 43.69
C PRO A 1102 11.55 2.46 44.82
N ASN A 1103 12.83 2.72 44.54
CA ASN A 1103 13.70 3.39 45.50
C ASN A 1103 13.10 4.75 45.88
N LYS A 1104 12.74 4.90 47.15
CA LYS A 1104 12.10 6.13 47.66
C LYS A 1104 12.95 7.37 47.39
N GLU A 1105 14.28 7.25 47.38
CA GLU A 1105 15.15 8.39 47.07
C GLU A 1105 15.03 8.83 45.60
N ASP A 1106 14.97 7.86 44.68
CA ASP A 1106 14.82 8.14 43.25
C ASP A 1106 13.41 8.62 42.90
N GLU A 1107 12.37 8.09 43.57
CA GLU A 1107 11.01 8.63 43.49
C GLU A 1107 10.97 10.09 43.94
N LEU A 1108 11.61 10.42 45.07
CA LEU A 1108 11.69 11.79 45.56
C LEU A 1108 12.40 12.73 44.57
N VAL A 1109 13.46 12.24 43.89
CA VAL A 1109 14.17 13.02 42.86
C VAL A 1109 13.29 13.22 41.63
N ALA A 1110 12.66 12.17 41.12
CA ALA A 1110 11.76 12.24 39.96
C ALA A 1110 10.56 13.16 40.24
N ASP A 1111 9.98 13.07 41.44
CA ASP A 1111 8.90 13.93 41.91
C ASP A 1111 9.36 15.39 42.01
N SER A 1112 10.57 15.64 42.48
CA SER A 1112 11.13 17.00 42.57
C SER A 1112 11.33 17.67 41.20
N ILE A 1113 11.83 16.91 40.22
CA ILE A 1113 12.05 17.41 38.85
C ILE A 1113 10.70 17.69 38.18
N SER A 1114 9.76 16.75 38.29
CA SER A 1114 8.40 16.88 37.74
C SER A 1114 7.68 18.08 38.35
N TYR A 1115 7.74 18.23 39.67
CA TYR A 1115 7.17 19.37 40.39
C TYR A 1115 7.77 20.71 39.90
N SER A 1116 9.09 20.79 39.72
CA SER A 1116 9.75 22.02 39.26
C SER A 1116 9.31 22.47 37.86
N ALA A 1117 9.11 21.51 36.94
CA ALA A 1117 8.67 21.78 35.58
C ALA A 1117 7.21 22.24 35.53
N GLU A 1118 6.34 21.61 36.33
CA GLU A 1118 4.93 21.97 36.41
C GLU A 1118 4.70 23.35 37.04
N VAL A 1119 5.47 23.71 38.08
CA VAL A 1119 5.39 25.04 38.70
C VAL A 1119 5.70 26.14 37.67
N PHE A 1120 6.70 25.92 36.81
CA PHE A 1120 7.05 26.89 35.76
C PHE A 1120 5.91 27.11 34.76
N GLU A 1121 5.31 26.05 34.26
CA GLU A 1121 4.24 26.13 33.27
C GLU A 1121 2.93 26.67 33.90
N PHE A 1122 2.64 26.35 35.17
CA PHE A 1122 1.51 26.93 35.91
C PHE A 1122 1.67 28.44 36.15
N LEU A 1123 2.90 28.90 36.37
CA LEU A 1123 3.21 30.33 36.46
C LEU A 1123 2.99 31.04 35.12
N LEU A 1124 3.36 30.43 33.98
CA LEU A 1124 3.06 30.99 32.65
C LEU A 1124 1.55 31.09 32.38
N PHE A 1125 0.80 30.04 32.73
CA PHE A 1125 -0.66 30.04 32.62
C PHE A 1125 -1.29 31.15 33.47
N THR A 1126 -0.90 31.27 34.75
CA THR A 1126 -1.44 32.30 35.65
C THR A 1126 -1.06 33.71 35.17
N LEU A 1127 0.18 33.89 34.70
CA LEU A 1127 0.65 35.14 34.12
C LEU A 1127 -0.23 35.57 32.94
N SER A 1128 -0.58 34.65 32.04
CA SER A 1128 -1.43 34.95 30.86
C SER A 1128 -2.81 35.50 31.25
N LYS A 1129 -3.34 35.08 32.41
CA LYS A 1129 -4.63 35.53 32.95
C LYS A 1129 -4.49 36.86 33.69
N ASP A 1130 -3.44 37.04 34.48
CA ASP A 1130 -3.26 38.24 35.28
C ASP A 1130 -2.94 39.49 34.45
N ILE A 1131 -2.18 39.35 33.36
CA ILE A 1131 -1.84 40.48 32.48
C ILE A 1131 -3.04 41.04 31.68
N GLN A 1132 -4.18 40.34 31.70
CA GLN A 1132 -5.43 40.85 31.11
C GLN A 1132 -6.14 41.86 32.03
N LYS A 1133 -5.80 41.89 33.32
CA LYS A 1133 -6.35 42.85 34.28
C LYS A 1133 -5.67 44.20 34.13
N GLU A 1134 -6.42 45.29 34.26
CA GLU A 1134 -5.89 46.66 34.13
C GLU A 1134 -4.73 46.96 35.09
N GLU A 1135 -4.72 46.33 36.27
CA GLU A 1135 -3.63 46.45 37.27
C GLU A 1135 -2.25 46.00 36.75
N HIS A 1136 -2.20 45.22 35.66
CA HIS A 1136 -0.97 44.63 35.11
C HIS A 1136 -0.66 45.12 33.68
N ALA A 1137 -1.29 46.21 33.22
CA ALA A 1137 -1.09 46.77 31.87
C ALA A 1137 0.38 47.11 31.56
N THR A 1138 1.12 47.64 32.54
CA THR A 1138 2.56 47.96 32.38
C THR A 1138 3.43 46.72 32.18
N LEU A 1139 3.07 45.60 32.81
CA LEU A 1139 3.74 44.31 32.63
C LEU A 1139 3.40 43.70 31.27
N ARG A 1140 2.14 43.82 30.83
CA ARG A 1140 1.70 43.39 29.48
C ARG A 1140 2.49 44.12 28.39
N GLU A 1141 2.65 45.43 28.52
CA GLU A 1141 3.40 46.25 27.57
C GLU A 1141 4.90 45.89 27.56
N ALA A 1142 5.50 45.62 28.72
CA ALA A 1142 6.90 45.19 28.79
C ALA A 1142 7.13 43.79 28.21
N ILE A 1143 6.16 42.87 28.35
CA ILE A 1143 6.18 41.57 27.67
C ILE A 1143 6.11 41.80 26.16
N ALA A 1144 5.15 42.59 25.68
CA ALA A 1144 4.96 42.86 24.25
C ALA A 1144 6.20 43.51 23.59
N THR A 1145 6.86 44.44 24.28
CA THR A 1145 7.99 45.22 23.76
C THR A 1145 9.37 44.62 24.05
N ARG A 1146 9.44 43.46 24.71
CA ARG A 1146 10.70 42.83 25.19
C ARG A 1146 11.57 43.81 26.01
N GLY A 1147 10.92 44.63 26.84
CA GLY A 1147 11.59 45.74 27.53
C GLY A 1147 12.70 45.30 28.49
N LYS A 1148 13.76 46.10 28.63
CA LYS A 1148 14.90 45.84 29.56
C LYS A 1148 14.47 45.77 31.04
N THR A 1149 13.27 46.24 31.37
CA THR A 1149 12.67 46.21 32.70
C THR A 1149 11.83 44.96 32.98
N LEU A 1150 11.67 44.05 32.01
CA LEU A 1150 10.82 42.86 32.10
C LEU A 1150 11.16 41.99 33.32
N TYR A 1151 12.44 41.77 33.60
CA TYR A 1151 12.88 41.01 34.77
C TYR A 1151 12.40 41.62 36.10
N LYS A 1152 12.50 42.95 36.24
CA LYS A 1152 12.07 43.65 37.47
C LYS A 1152 10.56 43.62 37.63
N GLN A 1153 9.82 43.72 36.53
CA GLN A 1153 8.36 43.70 36.56
C GLN A 1153 7.80 42.28 36.80
N LEU A 1154 8.42 41.25 36.22
CA LEU A 1154 8.11 39.85 36.53
C LEU A 1154 8.43 39.51 37.99
N ASP A 1155 9.53 40.02 38.56
CA ASP A 1155 9.83 39.84 39.99
C ASP A 1155 8.78 40.51 40.88
N ALA A 1156 8.32 41.72 40.52
CA ALA A 1156 7.27 42.41 41.24
C ALA A 1156 5.93 41.65 41.20
N TRP A 1157 5.56 41.11 40.03
CA TRP A 1157 4.38 40.25 39.88
C TRP A 1157 4.52 38.95 40.69
N LEU A 1158 5.67 38.27 40.59
CA LEU A 1158 5.92 37.01 41.29
C LEU A 1158 5.88 37.19 42.82
N LYS A 1159 6.35 38.34 43.36
CA LYS A 1159 6.20 38.69 44.79
C LYS A 1159 4.76 38.90 45.22
N LYS A 1160 3.92 39.43 44.31
CA LYS A 1160 2.52 39.74 44.59
C LYS A 1160 1.68 38.46 44.59
N GLU A 1161 1.88 37.59 43.59
CA GLU A 1161 0.98 36.46 43.29
C GLU A 1161 1.48 35.09 43.80
N ALA A 1162 2.77 34.93 44.09
CA ALA A 1162 3.34 33.67 44.61
C ALA A 1162 4.01 33.84 45.97
N HIS A 1163 4.04 32.76 46.75
CA HIS A 1163 4.82 32.65 47.98
C HIS A 1163 5.49 31.28 48.10
N TRP A 1164 6.69 31.29 48.67
CA TRP A 1164 7.46 30.08 48.98
C TRP A 1164 7.20 29.68 50.42
N ASP A 1165 6.94 28.40 50.64
CA ASP A 1165 6.68 27.83 51.96
C ASP A 1165 7.54 26.59 52.17
N ALA A 1166 8.03 26.41 53.40
CA ALA A 1166 8.88 25.28 53.78
C ALA A 1166 7.98 24.12 54.23
N THR A 1167 7.38 23.41 53.28
CA THR A 1167 6.62 22.19 53.57
C THR A 1167 7.53 20.96 53.45
N GLN A 1168 7.30 19.94 54.29
CA GLN A 1168 8.08 18.70 54.28
C GLN A 1168 7.69 17.83 53.08
N GLY A 1169 8.56 17.76 52.07
CA GLY A 1169 8.60 16.72 51.03
C GLY A 1169 8.00 17.11 49.66
N PRO A 1170 8.58 16.61 48.55
CA PRO A 1170 8.06 16.84 47.20
C PRO A 1170 6.67 16.23 47.06
N ARG A 1171 5.74 16.98 46.46
CA ARG A 1171 4.36 16.53 46.23
C ARG A 1171 4.28 15.76 44.91
N ALA A 1172 3.96 14.47 44.96
CA ALA A 1172 3.63 13.69 43.79
C ALA A 1172 2.43 14.32 43.05
N PHE A 1173 2.57 14.55 41.74
CA PHE A 1173 1.57 15.25 40.95
C PHE A 1173 0.92 14.35 39.88
N VAL A 1174 -0.40 14.11 40.00
CA VAL A 1174 -1.20 13.41 38.98
C VAL A 1174 -2.56 14.11 38.76
N ASN A 1175 -2.59 14.95 37.72
CA ASN A 1175 -3.68 15.24 36.76
C ASN A 1175 -4.96 16.07 37.11
N LYS A 1176 -5.39 16.81 36.06
CA LYS A 1176 -6.69 17.45 35.70
C LYS A 1176 -7.04 18.87 36.18
N VAL A 1177 -7.23 19.75 35.17
CA VAL A 1177 -7.88 21.09 35.12
C VAL A 1177 -7.66 22.02 36.32
N ARG A 1178 -6.97 23.14 36.10
CA ARG A 1178 -6.68 24.12 37.16
C ARG A 1178 -7.34 25.47 36.89
N THR A 1179 -7.94 26.01 37.94
CA THR A 1179 -8.45 27.37 38.04
C THR A 1179 -7.33 28.27 38.60
N PRO A 1180 -7.05 29.45 38.03
CA PRO A 1180 -6.05 30.38 38.58
C PRO A 1180 -6.30 30.68 40.06
N CYS A 1181 -5.24 30.71 40.88
CA CYS A 1181 -5.38 30.88 42.33
C CYS A 1181 -6.19 32.12 42.72
N GLY A 1182 -6.05 33.22 41.99
CA GLY A 1182 -6.78 34.47 42.22
C GLY A 1182 -8.31 34.39 42.02
N GLN A 1183 -8.86 33.29 41.51
CA GLN A 1183 -10.31 33.10 41.36
C GLN A 1183 -10.97 32.43 42.57
N PHE A 1184 -10.19 31.84 43.49
CA PHE A 1184 -10.73 31.27 44.72
C PHE A 1184 -10.97 32.37 45.76
N GLN A 1185 -12.24 32.72 45.99
CA GLN A 1185 -12.64 33.71 47.00
C GLN A 1185 -12.85 33.11 48.40
N GLN A 1186 -12.93 31.79 48.52
CA GLN A 1186 -13.12 31.08 49.78
C GLN A 1186 -11.85 30.36 50.22
N LYS A 1187 -11.57 30.41 51.54
CA LYS A 1187 -10.37 29.80 52.14
C LYS A 1187 -10.29 28.30 51.90
N ASP A 1188 -11.40 27.59 52.09
CA ASP A 1188 -11.45 26.12 52.02
C ASP A 1188 -11.23 25.60 50.58
N ALA A 1189 -11.79 26.30 49.59
CA ALA A 1189 -11.59 26.02 48.16
C ALA A 1189 -10.16 26.32 47.68
N CYS A 1190 -9.52 27.34 48.26
CA CYS A 1190 -8.12 27.65 47.96
C CYS A 1190 -7.17 26.59 48.50
N THR A 1191 -7.38 26.13 49.75
CA THR A 1191 -6.52 25.15 50.42
C THR A 1191 -6.66 23.72 49.90
N THR A 1192 -7.78 23.41 49.23
CA THR A 1192 -7.97 22.12 48.53
C THR A 1192 -7.23 22.05 47.20
N SER A 1193 -6.83 23.19 46.62
CA SER A 1193 -5.99 23.20 45.42
C SER A 1193 -4.52 22.95 45.76
N SER A 1194 -3.85 22.14 44.94
CA SER A 1194 -2.50 21.65 45.24
C SER A 1194 -1.38 22.70 45.15
N LEU A 1195 -1.58 23.75 44.33
CA LEU A 1195 -0.60 24.80 44.02
C LEU A 1195 -1.06 26.20 44.47
N CYS A 1196 -2.21 26.32 45.15
CA CYS A 1196 -2.63 27.57 45.77
C CYS A 1196 -2.66 27.44 47.30
N GLY A 1197 -2.45 28.56 47.98
CA GLY A 1197 -2.49 28.67 49.41
C GLY A 1197 -3.08 30.01 49.84
N TRP A 1198 -3.84 30.00 50.93
CA TRP A 1198 -4.47 31.20 51.45
C TRP A 1198 -3.49 32.04 52.25
N LYS A 1199 -3.18 33.26 51.79
CA LYS A 1199 -2.22 34.15 52.46
C LYS A 1199 -2.65 35.61 52.34
N ALA A 1200 -2.68 36.32 53.48
CA ALA A 1200 -3.09 37.72 53.56
C ALA A 1200 -4.49 38.03 52.97
N GLY A 1201 -5.47 37.15 53.26
CA GLY A 1201 -6.87 37.34 52.84
C GLY A 1201 -7.15 37.07 51.36
N LYS A 1202 -6.16 36.60 50.59
CA LYS A 1202 -6.31 36.21 49.17
C LYS A 1202 -5.70 34.83 48.93
N CYS A 1203 -6.20 34.13 47.92
CA CYS A 1203 -5.62 32.88 47.45
C CYS A 1203 -4.45 33.16 46.49
N LYS A 1204 -3.25 32.70 46.84
CA LYS A 1204 -2.00 32.94 46.11
C LYS A 1204 -1.34 31.62 45.69
N ILE A 1205 -0.44 31.66 44.72
CA ILE A 1205 0.34 30.47 44.32
C ILE A 1205 1.27 30.09 45.48
N LYS A 1206 1.27 28.82 45.87
CA LYS A 1206 2.13 28.23 46.90
C LYS A 1206 3.17 27.35 46.22
N VAL A 1207 4.44 27.70 46.37
CA VAL A 1207 5.58 26.96 45.80
C VAL A 1207 6.44 26.41 46.94
N ASP A 1208 6.93 25.18 46.79
CA ASP A 1208 7.87 24.59 47.74
C ASP A 1208 9.24 25.29 47.69
N SER A 1209 9.90 25.36 48.84
CA SER A 1209 11.31 25.74 49.00
C SER A 1209 12.31 24.92 48.16
N SER A 1210 11.96 23.71 47.71
CA SER A 1210 12.80 22.90 46.83
C SER A 1210 13.04 23.53 45.45
N VAL A 1211 12.18 24.46 45.01
CA VAL A 1211 12.31 25.16 43.73
C VAL A 1211 12.93 26.54 43.93
N ASP A 1212 14.13 26.75 43.39
CA ASP A 1212 14.81 28.05 43.44
C ASP A 1212 14.04 29.11 42.64
N ARG A 1213 13.53 30.11 43.39
CA ARG A 1213 12.83 31.28 42.86
C ARG A 1213 13.64 32.05 41.81
N GLY A 1214 14.94 32.22 42.01
CA GLY A 1214 15.82 32.94 41.10
C GLY A 1214 15.95 32.24 39.75
N LEU A 1215 16.05 30.91 39.76
CA LEU A 1215 16.10 30.09 38.54
C LEU A 1215 14.77 30.15 37.77
N VAL A 1216 13.63 30.06 38.46
CA VAL A 1216 12.30 30.16 37.81
C VAL A 1216 12.10 31.54 37.17
N LEU A 1217 12.46 32.62 37.86
CA LEU A 1217 12.33 33.98 37.34
C LEU A 1217 13.23 34.22 36.12
N ARG A 1218 14.47 33.73 36.15
CA ARG A 1218 15.39 33.78 34.99
C ARG A 1218 14.82 33.01 33.80
N ARG A 1219 14.26 31.81 34.04
CA ARG A 1219 13.63 30.99 33.01
C ARG A 1219 12.42 31.70 32.38
N LEU A 1220 11.52 32.27 33.18
CA LEU A 1220 10.36 33.02 32.69
C LEU A 1220 10.78 34.22 31.83
N THR A 1221 11.76 34.99 32.31
CA THR A 1221 12.27 36.16 31.58
C THR A 1221 12.90 35.75 30.25
N LYS A 1222 13.74 34.71 30.26
CA LYS A 1222 14.36 34.16 29.06
C LYS A 1222 13.31 33.69 28.05
N THR A 1223 12.34 32.89 28.50
CA THR A 1223 11.25 32.37 27.68
C THR A 1223 10.44 33.48 27.00
N LEU A 1224 10.02 34.51 27.74
CA LEU A 1224 9.22 35.61 27.16
C LEU A 1224 10.04 36.52 26.23
N THR A 1225 11.36 36.57 26.41
CA THR A 1225 12.26 37.37 25.56
C THR A 1225 12.61 36.63 24.26
N GLU A 1226 12.94 35.34 24.34
CA GLU A 1226 13.49 34.56 23.21
C GLU A 1226 12.43 33.75 22.44
N ASN A 1227 11.30 33.36 23.06
CA ASN A 1227 10.28 32.51 22.43
C ASN A 1227 9.04 33.31 22.02
N ASP A 1228 8.97 33.66 20.74
CA ASP A 1228 7.89 34.49 20.18
C ASP A 1228 6.52 33.84 20.24
N LYS A 1229 6.45 32.51 20.06
CA LYS A 1229 5.21 31.75 20.11
C LYS A 1229 4.64 31.70 21.53
N GLN A 1230 5.47 31.37 22.51
CA GLN A 1230 5.04 31.35 23.91
C GLN A 1230 4.66 32.74 24.40
N ARG A 1231 5.38 33.79 23.97
CA ARG A 1231 5.03 35.18 24.28
C ARG A 1231 3.65 35.57 23.72
N ALA A 1232 3.38 35.26 22.45
CA ALA A 1232 2.07 35.56 21.82
C ALA A 1232 0.93 34.83 22.55
N LEU A 1233 1.12 33.55 22.88
CA LEU A 1233 0.12 32.76 23.62
C LEU A 1233 -0.17 33.32 25.03
N VAL A 1234 0.85 33.87 25.70
CA VAL A 1234 0.70 34.55 26.99
C VAL A 1234 -0.10 35.85 26.83
N LEU A 1235 0.24 36.69 25.83
CA LEU A 1235 -0.44 37.97 25.58
C LEU A 1235 -1.91 37.82 25.16
N ASP A 1236 -2.22 36.74 24.45
CA ASP A 1236 -3.56 36.44 23.92
C ASP A 1236 -4.43 35.59 24.87
N GLU A 1237 -3.94 35.27 26.07
CA GLU A 1237 -4.66 34.46 27.08
C GLU A 1237 -5.01 33.03 26.62
N ARG A 1238 -4.19 32.45 25.72
CA ARG A 1238 -4.45 31.16 25.06
C ARG A 1238 -3.66 29.99 25.66
N LEU A 1239 -3.01 30.21 26.80
CA LEU A 1239 -2.40 29.11 27.55
C LEU A 1239 -3.49 28.26 28.21
N SER A 1240 -3.34 26.94 28.09
CA SER A 1240 -4.28 25.94 28.60
C SER A 1240 -3.78 25.36 29.93
N PRO A 1241 -4.68 24.98 30.87
CA PRO A 1241 -4.30 24.34 32.13
C PRO A 1241 -3.90 22.86 31.99
N PHE A 1242 -3.82 22.31 30.77
CA PHE A 1242 -3.41 20.92 30.49
C PHE A 1242 -1.95 20.87 29.99
N PHE A 1243 -1.09 20.06 30.61
CA PHE A 1243 0.35 20.03 30.27
C PHE A 1243 0.70 19.08 29.11
N SER A 1244 1.47 19.63 28.15
CA SER A 1244 2.33 19.03 27.09
C SER A 1244 2.16 19.65 25.68
N THR A 1245 1.21 20.56 25.47
CA THR A 1245 0.69 20.89 24.13
C THR A 1245 0.83 22.34 23.66
N VAL A 1246 1.93 23.05 23.96
CA VAL A 1246 2.17 24.36 23.29
C VAL A 1246 2.39 24.21 21.77
N LEU A 1247 2.70 22.99 21.30
CA LEU A 1247 2.77 22.64 19.87
C LEU A 1247 1.50 21.97 19.31
N TYR A 1248 0.51 21.66 20.15
CA TYR A 1248 -0.65 20.82 19.79
C TYR A 1248 -1.98 21.38 20.31
N MET A 1249 -2.23 22.69 20.18
CA MET A 1249 -3.55 23.23 20.48
C MET A 1249 -4.36 23.37 19.19
N GLU A 1250 -5.46 22.61 19.12
CA GLU A 1250 -6.51 22.76 18.11
C GLU A 1250 -7.15 24.15 18.28
N MET A 1251 -7.15 24.97 17.22
CA MET A 1251 -7.82 26.27 17.28
C MET A 1251 -9.34 26.10 17.42
N PRO A 1252 -10.09 27.09 17.95
CA PRO A 1252 -11.55 26.98 18.13
C PRO A 1252 -12.28 26.56 16.84
N HIS A 1253 -11.83 27.07 15.70
CA HIS A 1253 -12.35 26.78 14.36
C HIS A 1253 -11.71 25.58 13.66
N GLU A 1254 -11.01 24.73 14.39
CA GLU A 1254 -10.37 23.53 13.85
C GLU A 1254 -10.90 22.29 14.57
N LEU A 1255 -10.89 21.15 13.90
CA LEU A 1255 -11.16 19.83 14.47
C LEU A 1255 -10.05 18.88 13.99
N ILE A 1256 -9.24 18.35 14.91
CA ILE A 1256 -8.19 17.39 14.58
C ILE A 1256 -8.66 15.98 14.95
N THR A 1257 -8.63 15.06 14.00
CA THR A 1257 -9.04 13.67 14.22
C THR A 1257 -8.18 12.67 13.43
N THR A 1258 -8.12 11.43 13.91
CA THR A 1258 -7.48 10.30 13.21
C THR A 1258 -8.48 9.21 12.82
N SER A 1259 -9.75 9.40 13.17
CA SER A 1259 -10.88 8.53 12.86
C SER A 1259 -12.05 9.39 12.41
N VAL A 1260 -12.48 9.20 11.16
CA VAL A 1260 -13.60 9.91 10.55
C VAL A 1260 -14.65 8.90 10.09
#